data_AF-A0A1Q3JU54-F1
#
_entry.id   AF-A0A1Q3JU54-F1
#
_cell.length_a   1.000
_cell.length_b   1.000
_cell.length_c   1.000
_cell.angle_alpha   90.00
_cell.angle_beta   90.00
_cell.angle_gamma   90.00
#
_symmetry.space_group_name_H-M   'P 1'
#
loop_
_entity.id
_entity.type
_entity.pdbx_description
1 polymer ?
#
loop_
_entity_poly.entity_id
_entity_poly.type
_entity_poly.pdbx_seq_one_letter_code
_entity_poly.pdbx_strand_id
1 'polypeptide(L)'
;VSFLQNIGVGFGNDLNAYTSFDETVYMLPIPTDKPGNLEKGFQVLEDWAHNVTYLDEDIESERAIILEESRLGKGAQDRMFRQTYPHLFAGSKYADRLPIGVDSIIKNFKPDAIRRFYKDWYRPDLMAVIVVGDVPAATAEALVKKHFSGLVNPASPRSRTATDVPAYTANSAKVVTDKEATGYSVSLAYSAFPAIQAVTIGQYKDELVKGIFTSLLNQRLRELTQKENPPFLYGYGYFNSYARGYDQFNAVAGIATADVAKKGLAVLMEEVEKAKRFGFTQSELDRAKMNMLASMEKAYNEREKNESGNYVAEYIRNFLEHEPIPGIAVEYDYYKALVPQITLADVNGISKLLQKTPEFFVSMSGPESDKLPTEQDLISTAVSVASRTDITPYEEKAIATKLLNKEPVPGKIIKETTDAKLGTKTWNLSNGTTVTIKKTDFKDDEIQLGARRFGGTSNYSVGDKYNAAYALGVVNAMGFGDFSPTDMQKVMSGKTASAGAALTATTDGFSGSSSVKDLETMLQLLYLKATSPRVDEALFKSYIQRNKSQLQFILADPQTSFIDTLVKTFYNNSPLTPIAVPKPEYFDKVDMNRALEIYKERFGNAHGMNFAFVGSFDEAKLKPLVEKYIGGLPSVKKNFNYKDNGLRPIKGTKTLNVYKGQAEKSLILEIMNVEMPYSDDMALRVEAVKEVLNIRIIEELREKIQGIYGGGISIDVNKYPYQNYSSFIQLPTGPDKIDTLLKAMNSEIESIKLKGPSKENLDKVKMQWIESRRTAMKQNGTWLNYILTSKLENKNVDLFLNYEKYVNALTTQSVQDAAKKIFSGNNKVTAVLRPEKK
;
A
#
# COMPACT_ATOMS: atom_id res chain seq x y z
N VAL A 1 -22.15 10.18 -13.49
CA VAL A 1 -21.88 8.96 -12.67
C VAL A 1 -22.63 7.73 -13.18
N SER A 2 -23.97 7.74 -13.25
CA SER A 2 -24.76 6.55 -13.68
C SER A 2 -24.33 5.95 -15.03
N PHE A 3 -24.05 6.77 -16.05
CA PHE A 3 -23.52 6.28 -17.32
C PHE A 3 -22.23 5.44 -17.16
N LEU A 4 -21.26 5.92 -16.38
CA LEU A 4 -19.97 5.25 -16.17
C LEU A 4 -20.16 3.91 -15.45
N GLN A 5 -21.00 3.87 -14.42
CA GLN A 5 -21.36 2.62 -13.75
C GLN A 5 -22.03 1.61 -14.69
N ASN A 6 -22.88 2.08 -15.60
CA ASN A 6 -23.58 1.22 -16.57
C ASN A 6 -22.64 0.58 -17.61
N ILE A 7 -21.48 1.17 -17.85
CA ILE A 7 -20.44 0.58 -18.70
C ILE A 7 -19.39 -0.21 -17.90
N GLY A 8 -19.58 -0.38 -16.60
CA GLY A 8 -18.71 -1.19 -15.73
C GLY A 8 -17.60 -0.42 -15.01
N VAL A 9 -17.61 0.91 -15.03
CA VAL A 9 -16.64 1.75 -14.31
C VAL A 9 -17.11 1.98 -12.87
N GLY A 10 -16.32 1.54 -11.89
CA GLY A 10 -16.57 1.74 -10.48
C GLY A 10 -16.26 3.17 -10.02
N PHE A 11 -17.14 3.77 -9.22
CA PHE A 11 -16.89 5.08 -8.60
C PHE A 11 -15.84 4.95 -7.47
N GLY A 12 -14.84 5.83 -7.42
CA GLY A 12 -13.76 5.83 -6.42
C GLY A 12 -12.64 4.83 -6.71
N ASN A 13 -12.99 3.60 -7.13
CA ASN A 13 -12.00 2.59 -7.53
C ASN A 13 -11.40 2.87 -8.91
N ASP A 14 -12.23 3.25 -9.88
CA ASP A 14 -11.85 3.43 -11.28
C ASP A 14 -11.97 4.91 -11.69
N LEU A 15 -13.14 5.52 -11.44
CA LEU A 15 -13.35 6.95 -11.64
C LEU A 15 -12.77 7.75 -10.46
N ASN A 16 -11.84 8.65 -10.74
CA ASN A 16 -11.20 9.44 -9.69
C ASN A 16 -10.83 10.86 -10.18
N ALA A 17 -10.72 11.79 -9.24
CA ALA A 17 -10.16 13.12 -9.44
C ALA A 17 -9.38 13.54 -8.20
N TYR A 18 -8.31 14.31 -8.38
CA TYR A 18 -7.57 14.87 -7.26
C TYR A 18 -7.19 16.33 -7.51
N THR A 19 -6.97 17.06 -6.42
CA THR A 19 -6.46 18.43 -6.43
C THR A 19 -5.22 18.51 -5.54
N SER A 20 -4.14 19.07 -6.08
CA SER A 20 -2.91 19.38 -5.35
C SER A 20 -2.69 20.90 -5.35
N PHE A 21 -1.50 21.36 -4.93
CA PHE A 21 -1.19 22.80 -4.89
C PHE A 21 -1.26 23.48 -6.27
N ASP A 22 -0.86 22.75 -7.33
CA ASP A 22 -0.61 23.35 -8.66
C ASP A 22 -1.41 22.70 -9.80
N GLU A 23 -2.30 21.74 -9.50
CA GLU A 23 -3.07 20.97 -10.49
C GLU A 23 -4.39 20.43 -9.95
N THR A 24 -5.30 20.18 -10.91
CA THR A 24 -6.48 19.34 -10.75
C THR A 24 -6.48 18.33 -11.90
N VAL A 25 -6.62 17.05 -11.59
CA VAL A 25 -6.59 15.96 -12.59
C VAL A 25 -7.86 15.14 -12.49
N TYR A 26 -8.49 14.89 -13.64
CA TYR A 26 -9.67 14.04 -13.81
C TYR A 26 -9.29 12.77 -14.56
N MET A 27 -9.60 11.59 -14.01
CA MET A 27 -9.22 10.30 -14.57
C MET A 27 -10.47 9.45 -14.86
N LEU A 28 -10.60 9.00 -16.11
CA LEU A 28 -11.68 8.12 -16.55
C LEU A 28 -11.12 6.90 -17.29
N PRO A 29 -11.09 5.72 -16.67
CA PRO A 29 -10.90 4.48 -17.40
C PRO A 29 -12.19 4.18 -18.17
N ILE A 30 -12.08 3.93 -19.47
CA ILE A 30 -13.23 3.65 -20.35
C ILE A 30 -13.01 2.32 -21.07
N PRO A 31 -13.90 1.32 -20.89
CA PRO A 31 -13.87 0.10 -21.68
C PRO A 31 -14.11 0.40 -23.16
N THR A 32 -13.22 -0.12 -24.02
CA THR A 32 -13.23 0.10 -25.47
C THR A 32 -13.94 -1.02 -26.25
N ASP A 33 -14.46 -2.03 -25.57
CA ASP A 33 -15.09 -3.22 -26.15
C ASP A 33 -16.45 -2.91 -26.81
N LYS A 34 -17.16 -1.88 -26.34
CA LYS A 34 -18.46 -1.46 -26.87
C LYS A 34 -18.36 -0.16 -27.68
N PRO A 35 -18.85 -0.16 -28.94
CA PRO A 35 -18.94 1.06 -29.74
C PRO A 35 -19.69 2.18 -29.00
N GLY A 36 -19.15 3.40 -29.03
CA GLY A 36 -19.75 4.58 -28.43
C GLY A 36 -19.39 4.86 -26.97
N ASN A 37 -18.82 3.88 -26.23
CA ASN A 37 -18.31 4.14 -24.87
C ASN A 37 -17.22 5.22 -24.87
N LEU A 38 -16.28 5.09 -25.80
CA LEU A 38 -15.16 6.02 -25.94
C LEU A 38 -15.66 7.46 -26.19
N GLU A 39 -16.53 7.65 -27.19
CA GLU A 39 -17.10 8.96 -27.51
C GLU A 39 -17.85 9.59 -26.32
N LYS A 40 -18.63 8.79 -25.58
CA LYS A 40 -19.27 9.28 -24.36
C LYS A 40 -18.29 9.61 -23.25
N GLY A 41 -17.18 8.90 -23.13
CA GLY A 41 -16.09 9.25 -22.21
C GLY A 41 -15.51 10.63 -22.53
N PHE A 42 -15.30 10.93 -23.81
CA PHE A 42 -14.90 12.26 -24.29
C PHE A 42 -15.95 13.31 -23.98
N GLN A 43 -17.23 13.01 -24.19
CA GLN A 43 -18.33 13.91 -23.83
C GLN A 43 -18.35 14.22 -22.33
N VAL A 44 -18.12 13.25 -21.45
CA VAL A 44 -18.04 13.50 -20.01
C VAL A 44 -16.88 14.43 -19.66
N LEU A 45 -15.71 14.24 -20.28
CA LEU A 45 -14.56 15.14 -20.10
C LEU A 45 -14.82 16.54 -20.65
N GLU A 46 -15.47 16.65 -21.80
CA GLU A 46 -15.93 17.92 -22.37
C GLU A 46 -16.86 18.65 -21.39
N ASP A 47 -17.83 17.93 -20.84
CA ASP A 47 -18.79 18.52 -19.92
C ASP A 47 -18.11 19.09 -18.67
N TRP A 48 -17.09 18.39 -18.14
CA TRP A 48 -16.27 18.90 -17.03
C TRP A 48 -15.38 20.08 -17.44
N ALA A 49 -14.85 20.07 -18.66
CA ALA A 49 -13.96 21.11 -19.15
C ALA A 49 -14.67 22.46 -19.37
N HIS A 50 -15.91 22.49 -19.88
CA HIS A 50 -16.63 23.76 -20.12
C HIS A 50 -18.16 23.78 -20.00
N ASN A 51 -18.87 22.66 -19.86
CA ASN A 51 -20.34 22.64 -19.81
C ASN A 51 -20.93 22.44 -18.39
N VAL A 52 -20.14 22.66 -17.33
CA VAL A 52 -20.67 22.49 -15.96
C VAL A 52 -21.70 23.58 -15.65
N THR A 53 -22.92 23.16 -15.30
CA THR A 53 -24.05 24.05 -15.03
C THR A 53 -23.89 24.88 -13.75
N TYR A 54 -23.14 24.36 -12.76
CA TYR A 54 -22.89 24.98 -11.45
C TYR A 54 -24.17 25.55 -10.83
N LEU A 55 -25.22 24.74 -10.69
CA LEU A 55 -26.43 25.18 -10.01
C LEU A 55 -26.12 25.55 -8.56
N ASP A 56 -26.78 26.59 -8.03
CA ASP A 56 -26.61 26.98 -6.61
C ASP A 56 -26.92 25.78 -5.70
N GLU A 57 -27.99 25.04 -5.99
CA GLU A 57 -28.41 23.85 -5.24
C GLU A 57 -27.32 22.77 -5.19
N ASP A 58 -26.66 22.48 -6.31
CA ASP A 58 -25.58 21.49 -6.38
C ASP A 58 -24.37 21.95 -5.53
N ILE A 59 -23.95 23.20 -5.67
CA ILE A 59 -22.82 23.76 -4.91
C ILE A 59 -23.12 23.76 -3.40
N GLU A 60 -24.32 24.15 -3.00
CA GLU A 60 -24.74 24.16 -1.60
C GLU A 60 -24.82 22.74 -1.04
N SER A 61 -25.29 21.77 -1.83
CA SER A 61 -25.38 20.36 -1.44
C SER A 61 -23.99 19.73 -1.19
N GLU A 62 -22.98 20.07 -1.99
CA GLU A 62 -21.64 19.49 -1.87
C GLU A 62 -20.85 20.01 -0.65
N ARG A 63 -21.25 21.16 -0.04
CA ARG A 63 -20.54 21.70 1.14
C ARG A 63 -20.43 20.70 2.28
N ALA A 64 -21.52 20.00 2.57
CA ALA A 64 -21.55 19.03 3.66
C ALA A 64 -20.62 17.85 3.38
N ILE A 65 -20.56 17.40 2.13
CA ILE A 65 -19.68 16.33 1.69
C ILE A 65 -18.20 16.73 1.81
N ILE A 66 -17.82 17.94 1.36
CA ILE A 66 -16.47 18.48 1.50
C ILE A 66 -16.08 18.67 2.98
N LEU A 67 -17.03 19.07 3.83
CA LEU A 67 -16.79 19.18 5.27
C LEU A 67 -16.56 17.82 5.93
N GLU A 68 -17.25 16.77 5.47
CA GLU A 68 -16.96 15.41 5.90
C GLU A 68 -15.59 14.94 5.38
N GLU A 69 -15.19 15.30 4.16
CA GLU A 69 -13.83 15.06 3.65
C GLU A 69 -12.76 15.71 4.53
N SER A 70 -12.91 17.01 4.81
CA SER A 70 -12.04 17.75 5.74
C SER A 70 -11.98 17.05 7.10
N ARG A 71 -13.11 16.54 7.60
CA ARG A 71 -13.18 15.81 8.88
C ARG A 71 -12.44 14.48 8.84
N LEU A 72 -12.42 13.76 7.72
CA LEU A 72 -11.65 12.52 7.57
C LEU A 72 -10.15 12.77 7.76
N GLY A 73 -9.64 13.88 7.22
CA GLY A 73 -8.24 14.28 7.34
C GLY A 73 -7.82 14.72 8.74
N LYS A 74 -8.76 15.09 9.62
CA LYS A 74 -8.46 15.58 10.98
C LYS A 74 -7.99 14.47 11.92
N GLY A 75 -7.04 14.84 12.77
CA GLY A 75 -6.44 14.02 13.82
C GLY A 75 -5.16 14.67 14.35
N ALA A 76 -4.40 13.95 15.18
CA ALA A 76 -3.11 14.44 15.70
C ALA A 76 -2.16 14.86 14.58
N GLN A 77 -2.03 14.04 13.53
CA GLN A 77 -1.09 14.31 12.43
C GLN A 77 -1.43 15.61 11.69
N ASP A 78 -2.69 15.88 11.37
CA ASP A 78 -3.11 17.16 10.76
C ASP A 78 -2.83 18.35 11.67
N ARG A 79 -3.15 18.25 12.97
CA ARG A 79 -2.89 19.33 13.95
C ARG A 79 -1.39 19.62 14.12
N MET A 80 -0.56 18.59 14.12
CA MET A 80 0.90 18.76 14.21
C MET A 80 1.49 19.28 12.90
N PHE A 81 1.04 18.76 11.76
CA PHE A 81 1.49 19.18 10.44
C PHE A 81 1.17 20.65 10.17
N ARG A 82 -0.04 21.13 10.52
CA ARG A 82 -0.41 22.55 10.37
C ARG A 82 0.46 23.53 11.17
N GLN A 83 1.11 23.06 12.23
CA GLN A 83 2.07 23.87 12.99
C GLN A 83 3.48 23.83 12.40
N THR A 84 3.84 22.76 11.69
CA THR A 84 5.18 22.56 11.12
C THR A 84 5.27 23.09 9.69
N TYR A 85 4.24 22.86 8.89
CA TYR A 85 4.16 23.16 7.46
C TYR A 85 4.44 24.63 7.11
N PRO A 86 3.94 25.65 7.85
CA PRO A 86 4.27 27.04 7.55
C PRO A 86 5.76 27.38 7.65
N HIS A 87 6.50 26.65 8.49
CA HIS A 87 7.96 26.82 8.61
C HIS A 87 8.72 26.13 7.47
N LEU A 88 8.23 24.98 7.00
CA LEU A 88 8.79 24.26 5.86
C LEU A 88 8.72 25.09 4.57
N PHE A 89 7.67 25.91 4.43
CA PHE A 89 7.41 26.75 3.25
C PHE A 89 7.51 28.26 3.53
N ALA A 90 8.27 28.63 4.56
CA ALA A 90 8.36 30.01 5.04
C ALA A 90 8.69 30.99 3.89
N GLY A 91 7.89 32.06 3.79
CA GLY A 91 8.07 33.08 2.75
C GLY A 91 7.46 32.74 1.38
N SER A 92 6.73 31.63 1.25
CA SER A 92 6.01 31.25 0.01
C SER A 92 4.50 31.18 0.20
N LYS A 93 3.72 31.22 -0.89
CA LYS A 93 2.25 31.05 -0.82
C LYS A 93 1.83 29.64 -0.40
N TYR A 94 2.70 28.64 -0.57
CA TYR A 94 2.42 27.28 -0.16
C TYR A 94 2.08 27.24 1.33
N ALA A 95 2.83 27.98 2.17
CA ALA A 95 2.62 28.07 3.63
C ALA A 95 1.17 28.38 4.06
N ASP A 96 0.38 29.02 3.20
CA ASP A 96 -0.99 29.48 3.50
C ASP A 96 -2.09 28.84 2.64
N ARG A 97 -1.77 27.83 1.81
CA ARG A 97 -2.67 27.35 0.75
C ARG A 97 -2.78 25.83 0.66
N LEU A 98 -3.05 25.17 1.79
CA LEU A 98 -3.42 23.74 1.77
C LEU A 98 -4.64 23.49 0.86
N PRO A 99 -4.62 22.48 -0.02
CA PRO A 99 -5.68 22.26 -1.02
C PRO A 99 -7.10 22.12 -0.45
N ILE A 100 -7.25 21.46 0.70
CA ILE A 100 -8.55 21.30 1.38
C ILE A 100 -9.16 22.65 1.85
N GLY A 101 -8.34 23.70 1.95
CA GLY A 101 -8.78 25.03 2.35
C GLY A 101 -9.06 25.16 3.85
N VAL A 102 -9.99 26.06 4.18
CA VAL A 102 -10.37 26.42 5.56
C VAL A 102 -11.86 26.17 5.75
N ASP A 103 -12.23 25.40 6.78
CA ASP A 103 -13.63 25.05 7.08
C ASP A 103 -14.58 26.25 7.12
N SER A 104 -14.16 27.39 7.67
CA SER A 104 -14.99 28.60 7.74
C SER A 104 -15.27 29.18 6.35
N ILE A 105 -14.35 29.02 5.40
CA ILE A 105 -14.57 29.42 4.01
C ILE A 105 -15.49 28.42 3.31
N ILE A 106 -15.26 27.11 3.49
CA ILE A 106 -16.11 26.04 2.91
C ILE A 106 -17.57 26.20 3.31
N LYS A 107 -17.82 26.60 4.57
CA LYS A 107 -19.18 26.83 5.09
C LYS A 107 -19.88 28.06 4.51
N ASN A 108 -19.13 29.07 4.03
CA ASN A 108 -19.68 30.42 3.82
C ASN A 108 -19.38 31.05 2.45
N PHE A 109 -18.54 30.44 1.60
CA PHE A 109 -18.23 31.00 0.28
C PHE A 109 -19.53 31.18 -0.53
N LYS A 110 -19.62 32.18 -1.39
CA LYS A 110 -20.79 32.33 -2.28
C LYS A 110 -20.62 31.47 -3.54
N PRO A 111 -21.67 30.84 -4.08
CA PRO A 111 -21.58 30.03 -5.31
C PRO A 111 -20.84 30.72 -6.48
N ASP A 112 -21.00 32.04 -6.63
CA ASP A 112 -20.29 32.83 -7.64
C ASP A 112 -18.76 32.80 -7.52
N ALA A 113 -18.22 32.53 -6.33
CA ALA A 113 -16.78 32.34 -6.16
C ALA A 113 -16.26 31.10 -6.91
N ILE A 114 -17.04 30.01 -6.93
CA ILE A 114 -16.72 28.78 -7.67
C ILE A 114 -16.87 29.01 -9.17
N ARG A 115 -17.97 29.65 -9.60
CA ARG A 115 -18.16 30.02 -11.02
C ARG A 115 -17.03 30.90 -11.56
N ARG A 116 -16.61 31.89 -10.77
CA ARG A 116 -15.47 32.74 -11.11
C ARG A 116 -14.17 31.94 -11.17
N PHE A 117 -13.92 31.06 -10.20
CA PHE A 117 -12.72 30.21 -10.21
C PHE A 117 -12.68 29.32 -11.45
N TYR A 118 -13.82 28.70 -11.81
CA TYR A 118 -13.95 27.91 -13.03
C TYR A 118 -13.63 28.75 -14.27
N LYS A 119 -14.27 29.92 -14.43
CA LYS A 119 -14.01 30.81 -15.56
C LYS A 119 -12.56 31.31 -15.65
N ASP A 120 -11.92 31.55 -14.51
CA ASP A 120 -10.53 32.05 -14.45
C ASP A 120 -9.52 30.98 -14.88
N TRP A 121 -9.75 29.72 -14.52
CA TRP A 121 -8.72 28.66 -14.56
C TRP A 121 -9.06 27.45 -15.45
N TYR A 122 -10.34 27.17 -15.71
CA TYR A 122 -10.75 26.09 -16.60
C TYR A 122 -10.80 26.62 -18.03
N ARG A 123 -9.62 26.79 -18.63
CA ARG A 123 -9.43 27.34 -19.97
C ARG A 123 -8.42 26.55 -20.80
N PRO A 124 -8.56 26.51 -22.13
CA PRO A 124 -7.72 25.69 -23.02
C PRO A 124 -6.21 25.86 -22.89
N ASP A 125 -5.71 27.07 -22.66
CA ASP A 125 -4.26 27.32 -22.51
C ASP A 125 -3.66 26.69 -21.23
N LEU A 126 -4.49 26.23 -20.30
CA LEU A 126 -4.08 25.58 -19.05
C LEU A 126 -4.51 24.10 -18.97
N MET A 127 -5.07 23.54 -20.04
CA MET A 127 -5.62 22.18 -20.06
C MET A 127 -4.85 21.26 -21.01
N ALA A 128 -4.82 19.98 -20.65
CA ALA A 128 -4.44 18.90 -21.56
C ALA A 128 -5.47 17.77 -21.46
N VAL A 129 -5.75 17.14 -22.61
CA VAL A 129 -6.55 15.91 -22.69
C VAL A 129 -5.60 14.78 -23.05
N ILE A 130 -5.47 13.82 -22.14
CA ILE A 130 -4.55 12.69 -22.28
C ILE A 130 -5.35 11.43 -22.56
N VAL A 131 -4.97 10.70 -23.61
CA VAL A 131 -5.67 9.49 -24.07
C VAL A 131 -4.65 8.36 -24.22
N VAL A 132 -4.78 7.31 -23.42
CA VAL A 132 -3.89 6.14 -23.44
C VAL A 132 -4.72 4.87 -23.40
N GLY A 133 -4.51 3.97 -24.36
CA GLY A 133 -5.16 2.67 -24.41
C GLY A 133 -5.19 2.09 -25.81
N ASP A 134 -6.00 1.06 -25.99
CA ASP A 134 -6.23 0.41 -27.29
C ASP A 134 -7.17 1.25 -28.18
N VAL A 135 -6.63 2.36 -28.70
CA VAL A 135 -7.32 3.30 -29.59
C VAL A 135 -6.36 3.81 -30.66
N PRO A 136 -6.73 3.80 -31.96
CA PRO A 136 -5.90 4.40 -33.00
C PRO A 136 -5.69 5.90 -32.74
N ALA A 137 -4.44 6.37 -32.83
CA ALA A 137 -4.09 7.77 -32.57
C ALA A 137 -4.93 8.76 -33.39
N ALA A 138 -5.18 8.48 -34.67
CA ALA A 138 -6.02 9.32 -35.53
C ALA A 138 -7.49 9.39 -35.06
N THR A 139 -8.01 8.31 -34.46
CA THR A 139 -9.36 8.29 -33.88
C THR A 139 -9.41 9.12 -32.60
N ALA A 140 -8.43 8.95 -31.71
CA ALA A 140 -8.32 9.75 -30.51
C ALA A 140 -8.18 11.24 -30.83
N GLU A 141 -7.32 11.61 -31.79
CA GLU A 141 -7.15 12.99 -32.24
C GLU A 141 -8.44 13.57 -32.82
N ALA A 142 -9.18 12.81 -33.64
CA ALA A 142 -10.46 13.24 -34.18
C ALA A 142 -11.49 13.51 -33.07
N LEU A 143 -11.53 12.66 -32.03
CA LEU A 143 -12.39 12.87 -30.87
C LEU A 143 -11.95 14.08 -30.04
N VAL A 144 -10.65 14.26 -29.81
CA VAL A 144 -10.12 15.47 -29.14
C VAL A 144 -10.57 16.72 -29.91
N LYS A 145 -10.38 16.76 -31.23
CA LYS A 145 -10.80 17.88 -32.07
C LYS A 145 -12.32 18.11 -31.98
N LYS A 146 -13.11 17.04 -32.11
CA LYS A 146 -14.58 17.13 -32.07
C LYS A 146 -15.08 17.75 -30.76
N HIS A 147 -14.54 17.33 -29.62
CA HIS A 147 -15.05 17.69 -28.30
C HIS A 147 -14.42 18.95 -27.70
N PHE A 148 -13.19 19.30 -28.06
CA PHE A 148 -12.44 20.37 -27.38
C PHE A 148 -12.03 21.55 -28.28
N SER A 149 -12.10 21.43 -29.61
CA SER A 149 -11.66 22.52 -30.51
C SER A 149 -12.55 23.77 -30.47
N GLY A 150 -13.79 23.65 -30.00
CA GLY A 150 -14.72 24.76 -29.83
C GLY A 150 -14.43 25.63 -28.60
N LEU A 151 -13.54 25.20 -27.72
CA LEU A 151 -13.20 25.94 -26.51
C LEU A 151 -12.40 27.21 -26.85
N VAL A 152 -12.76 28.32 -26.19
CA VAL A 152 -12.09 29.60 -26.37
C VAL A 152 -11.58 30.14 -25.03
N ASN A 153 -10.36 30.66 -25.03
CA ASN A 153 -9.85 31.39 -23.88
C ASN A 153 -10.68 32.66 -23.64
N PRO A 154 -10.90 33.08 -22.38
CA PRO A 154 -11.49 34.38 -22.08
C PRO A 154 -10.68 35.52 -22.73
N ALA A 155 -11.35 36.58 -23.21
CA ALA A 155 -10.70 37.70 -23.90
C ALA A 155 -9.58 38.37 -23.09
N SER A 156 -9.74 38.42 -21.76
CA SER A 156 -8.74 38.92 -20.82
C SER A 156 -8.48 37.86 -19.75
N PRO A 157 -7.69 36.82 -20.05
CA PRO A 157 -7.49 35.72 -19.13
C PRO A 157 -6.66 36.19 -17.93
N ARG A 158 -7.02 35.72 -16.73
CA ARG A 158 -6.25 36.02 -15.52
C ARG A 158 -4.85 35.40 -15.61
N SER A 159 -3.81 36.18 -15.33
CA SER A 159 -2.45 35.66 -15.36
C SER A 159 -2.21 34.62 -14.25
N ARG A 160 -1.59 33.49 -14.60
CA ARG A 160 -1.12 32.48 -13.64
C ARG A 160 0.29 32.87 -13.18
N THR A 161 0.44 33.17 -11.90
CA THR A 161 1.76 33.50 -11.31
C THR A 161 2.39 32.25 -10.70
N ALA A 162 3.64 31.96 -11.05
CA ALA A 162 4.45 31.00 -10.30
C ALA A 162 4.69 31.51 -8.87
N THR A 163 4.85 30.58 -7.92
CA THR A 163 5.15 30.90 -6.52
C THR A 163 6.57 30.47 -6.22
N ASP A 164 7.41 31.41 -5.83
CA ASP A 164 8.78 31.10 -5.41
C ASP A 164 8.81 30.49 -4.00
N VAL A 165 9.79 29.61 -3.76
CA VAL A 165 10.14 29.10 -2.42
C VAL A 165 11.53 29.62 -2.07
N PRO A 166 11.64 30.61 -1.17
CA PRO A 166 12.93 31.17 -0.81
C PRO A 166 13.75 30.18 0.05
N ALA A 167 15.07 30.30 -0.02
CA ALA A 167 15.96 29.57 0.88
C ALA A 167 15.77 30.05 2.33
N TYR A 168 16.06 29.17 3.30
CA TYR A 168 16.04 29.53 4.70
C TYR A 168 17.13 30.56 5.01
N THR A 169 16.81 31.59 5.78
CA THR A 169 17.78 32.63 6.17
C THR A 169 18.58 32.28 7.42
N ALA A 170 18.16 31.27 8.17
CA ALA A 170 18.82 30.78 9.38
C ALA A 170 18.38 29.35 9.69
N ASN A 171 19.19 28.64 10.46
CA ASN A 171 18.78 27.36 11.06
C ASN A 171 17.63 27.60 12.03
N SER A 172 16.57 26.80 11.91
CA SER A 172 15.41 26.90 12.77
C SER A 172 14.88 25.51 13.14
N ALA A 173 14.05 25.46 14.17
CA ALA A 173 13.40 24.21 14.57
C ALA A 173 11.98 24.43 15.06
N LYS A 174 11.18 23.36 15.02
CA LYS A 174 9.84 23.32 15.60
C LYS A 174 9.66 22.02 16.38
N VAL A 175 9.23 22.12 17.63
CA VAL A 175 8.76 20.95 18.40
C VAL A 175 7.26 21.05 18.53
N VAL A 176 6.56 20.01 18.06
CA VAL A 176 5.11 19.95 18.05
C VAL A 176 4.65 18.66 18.70
N THR A 177 3.66 18.75 19.57
CA THR A 177 3.11 17.56 20.23
C THR A 177 1.61 17.49 20.18
N ASP A 178 1.11 16.27 20.36
CA ASP A 178 -0.31 16.00 20.46
C ASP A 178 -0.56 14.77 21.33
N LYS A 179 -1.50 14.86 22.27
CA LYS A 179 -1.86 13.72 23.16
C LYS A 179 -2.34 12.47 22.42
N GLU A 180 -2.81 12.60 21.18
CA GLU A 180 -3.27 11.49 20.33
C GLU A 180 -2.19 11.02 19.33
N ALA A 181 -1.01 11.62 19.32
CA ALA A 181 0.09 11.16 18.47
C ALA A 181 0.57 9.76 18.89
N THR A 182 0.94 8.94 17.92
CA THR A 182 1.25 7.50 18.13
C THR A 182 2.74 7.17 18.11
N GLY A 183 3.61 8.17 17.93
CA GLY A 183 5.05 7.99 17.95
C GLY A 183 5.78 9.31 17.71
N TYR A 184 7.08 9.31 17.97
CA TYR A 184 7.93 10.48 17.75
C TYR A 184 8.61 10.39 16.38
N SER A 185 8.83 11.54 15.74
CA SER A 185 9.65 11.67 14.54
C SER A 185 10.46 12.95 14.60
N VAL A 186 11.66 12.90 14.02
CA VAL A 186 12.48 14.08 13.75
C VAL A 186 12.75 14.13 12.25
N SER A 187 12.55 15.30 11.64
CA SER A 187 12.86 15.60 10.24
C SER A 187 13.89 16.71 10.18
N LEU A 188 14.83 16.58 9.24
CA LEU A 188 15.83 17.56 8.84
C LEU A 188 15.57 17.91 7.38
N ALA A 189 15.17 19.15 7.11
CA ALA A 189 14.95 19.67 5.77
C ALA A 189 15.99 20.76 5.48
N TYR A 190 16.75 20.64 4.40
CA TYR A 190 17.60 21.72 3.93
C TYR A 190 16.80 22.74 3.12
N SER A 191 17.37 23.90 2.79
CA SER A 191 16.67 24.87 1.94
C SER A 191 16.27 24.25 0.60
N ALA A 192 15.05 24.55 0.14
CA ALA A 192 14.63 24.20 -1.21
C ALA A 192 15.46 24.98 -2.24
N PHE A 193 15.66 24.40 -3.41
CA PHE A 193 16.36 25.02 -4.53
C PHE A 193 15.60 24.73 -5.84
N PRO A 194 15.70 25.59 -6.86
CA PRO A 194 15.05 25.33 -8.13
C PRO A 194 15.46 23.97 -8.71
N ALA A 195 14.47 23.14 -9.04
CA ALA A 195 14.69 21.86 -9.68
C ALA A 195 15.20 22.09 -11.11
N ILE A 196 16.09 21.22 -11.57
CA ILE A 196 16.55 21.20 -12.96
C ILE A 196 15.91 19.97 -13.60
N GLN A 197 14.94 20.19 -14.48
CA GLN A 197 14.36 19.12 -15.27
C GLN A 197 15.40 18.56 -16.24
N ALA A 198 15.56 17.24 -16.29
CA ALA A 198 16.49 16.62 -17.23
C ALA A 198 16.00 16.68 -18.68
N VAL A 199 16.37 17.75 -19.39
CA VAL A 199 16.09 17.93 -20.83
C VAL A 199 17.28 17.60 -21.74
N THR A 200 18.41 17.21 -21.15
CA THR A 200 19.62 16.75 -21.86
C THR A 200 20.14 15.45 -21.25
N ILE A 201 20.92 14.68 -22.02
CA ILE A 201 21.54 13.43 -21.55
C ILE A 201 22.44 13.65 -20.32
N GLY A 202 23.14 14.79 -20.25
CA GLY A 202 23.94 15.16 -19.09
C GLY A 202 23.09 15.35 -17.84
N GLN A 203 21.99 16.09 -17.95
CA GLN A 203 21.07 16.28 -16.82
C GLN A 203 20.36 14.98 -16.43
N TYR A 204 20.05 14.11 -17.38
CA TYR A 204 19.50 12.78 -17.10
C TYR A 204 20.51 11.94 -16.29
N LYS A 205 21.80 12.00 -16.64
CA LYS A 205 22.86 11.39 -15.82
C LYS A 205 22.85 11.98 -14.40
N ASP A 206 22.68 13.28 -14.24
CA ASP A 206 22.64 13.92 -12.91
C ASP A 206 21.45 13.45 -12.06
N GLU A 207 20.28 13.21 -12.66
CA GLU A 207 19.14 12.59 -11.98
C GLU A 207 19.44 11.16 -11.51
N LEU A 208 20.10 10.34 -12.35
CA LEU A 208 20.54 8.99 -11.97
C LEU A 208 21.55 9.04 -10.81
N VAL A 209 22.48 10.00 -10.83
CA VAL A 209 23.45 10.23 -9.75
C VAL A 209 22.72 10.59 -8.45
N LYS A 210 21.71 11.48 -8.51
CA LYS A 210 20.88 11.86 -7.36
C LYS A 210 20.14 10.65 -6.78
N GLY A 211 19.54 9.83 -7.64
CA GLY A 211 18.87 8.58 -7.25
C GLY A 211 19.82 7.58 -6.58
N ILE A 212 21.02 7.39 -7.13
CA ILE A 212 22.06 6.54 -6.52
C ILE A 212 22.46 7.08 -5.15
N PHE A 213 22.74 8.38 -5.02
CA PHE A 213 23.09 9.01 -3.73
C PHE A 213 22.04 8.71 -2.66
N THR A 214 20.77 8.92 -2.97
CA THR A 214 19.64 8.65 -2.06
C THR A 214 19.54 7.16 -1.71
N SER A 215 19.69 6.27 -2.68
CA SER A 215 19.68 4.83 -2.44
C SER A 215 20.78 4.40 -1.47
N LEU A 216 21.99 4.93 -1.63
CA LEU A 216 23.15 4.59 -0.79
C LEU A 216 22.98 5.12 0.64
N LEU A 217 22.56 6.37 0.80
CA LEU A 217 22.27 6.93 2.13
C LEU A 217 21.20 6.11 2.87
N ASN A 218 20.13 5.73 2.17
CA ASN A 218 19.04 4.93 2.75
C ASN A 218 19.49 3.51 3.13
N GLN A 219 20.45 2.94 2.43
CA GLN A 219 21.05 1.67 2.82
C GLN A 219 21.80 1.80 4.15
N ARG A 220 22.64 2.84 4.32
CA ARG A 220 23.36 3.06 5.58
C ARG A 220 22.43 3.35 6.76
N LEU A 221 21.41 4.19 6.57
CA LEU A 221 20.42 4.47 7.60
C LEU A 221 19.67 3.20 8.04
N ARG A 222 19.36 2.29 7.10
CA ARG A 222 18.75 0.99 7.41
C ARG A 222 19.70 0.05 8.16
N GLU A 223 21.00 0.08 7.89
CA GLU A 223 21.98 -0.70 8.66
C GLU A 223 22.01 -0.27 10.13
N LEU A 224 21.84 1.02 10.42
CA LEU A 224 21.79 1.54 11.79
C LEU A 224 20.58 1.02 12.58
N THR A 225 19.45 0.73 11.92
CA THR A 225 18.24 0.19 12.60
C THR A 225 18.36 -1.28 12.98
N GLN A 226 19.40 -1.98 12.51
CA GLN A 226 19.66 -3.40 12.79
C GLN A 226 20.76 -3.59 13.84
N LYS A 227 21.21 -2.53 14.50
CA LYS A 227 22.11 -2.65 15.67
C LYS A 227 21.32 -3.15 16.88
N GLU A 228 22.02 -3.72 17.86
CA GLU A 228 21.42 -4.16 19.14
C GLU A 228 20.68 -3.00 19.83
N ASN A 229 21.28 -1.81 19.81
CA ASN A 229 20.71 -0.56 20.33
C ASN A 229 20.52 0.44 19.18
N PRO A 230 19.45 0.31 18.38
CA PRO A 230 19.25 1.16 17.23
C PRO A 230 19.00 2.63 17.68
N PRO A 231 19.60 3.61 17.00
CA PRO A 231 19.46 5.03 17.37
C PRO A 231 18.07 5.59 17.06
N PHE A 232 17.34 4.95 16.15
CA PHE A 232 15.99 5.28 15.72
C PHE A 232 15.27 4.02 15.20
N LEU A 233 13.95 4.08 15.14
CA LEU A 233 13.07 2.97 14.73
C LEU A 233 13.11 2.73 13.21
N TYR A 234 13.26 3.81 12.45
CA TYR A 234 13.46 3.83 11.01
C TYR A 234 14.16 5.14 10.62
N GLY A 235 14.83 5.18 9.48
CA GLY A 235 15.44 6.39 8.95
C GLY A 235 15.58 6.32 7.44
N TYR A 236 15.37 7.46 6.77
CA TYR A 236 15.54 7.60 5.32
C TYR A 236 15.77 9.07 4.95
N GLY A 237 16.40 9.33 3.82
CA GLY A 237 16.48 10.63 3.16
C GLY A 237 16.02 10.54 1.71
N TYR A 238 15.69 11.70 1.14
CA TYR A 238 15.19 11.84 -0.22
C TYR A 238 15.34 13.27 -0.75
N PHE A 239 15.27 13.43 -2.07
CA PHE A 239 15.09 14.71 -2.73
C PHE A 239 13.65 14.79 -3.24
N ASN A 240 12.86 15.74 -2.72
CA ASN A 240 11.54 16.11 -3.25
C ASN A 240 11.05 17.38 -2.54
N SER A 241 10.21 18.17 -3.20
CA SER A 241 9.47 19.30 -2.61
C SER A 241 7.98 19.18 -2.94
N TYR A 242 7.10 19.67 -2.05
CA TYR A 242 5.69 19.84 -2.40
C TYR A 242 5.45 21.03 -3.33
N ALA A 243 6.42 21.94 -3.46
CA ALA A 243 6.33 23.08 -4.35
C ALA A 243 6.84 22.71 -5.74
N ARG A 244 5.99 22.87 -6.75
CA ARG A 244 6.35 22.57 -8.13
C ARG A 244 7.57 23.38 -8.58
N GLY A 245 8.49 22.73 -9.28
CA GLY A 245 9.71 23.35 -9.82
C GLY A 245 10.83 23.54 -8.79
N TYR A 246 10.69 22.98 -7.59
CA TYR A 246 11.72 22.99 -6.55
C TYR A 246 12.06 21.57 -6.11
N ASP A 247 13.32 21.38 -5.73
CA ASP A 247 13.80 20.20 -5.03
C ASP A 247 14.21 20.56 -3.60
N GLN A 248 14.15 19.60 -2.69
CA GLN A 248 14.60 19.76 -1.31
C GLN A 248 15.18 18.46 -0.78
N PHE A 249 16.37 18.52 -0.18
CA PHE A 249 16.91 17.37 0.54
C PHE A 249 16.28 17.28 1.93
N ASN A 250 15.69 16.13 2.21
CA ASN A 250 15.03 15.80 3.46
C ASN A 250 15.64 14.53 4.06
N ALA A 251 15.76 14.48 5.37
CA ALA A 251 16.13 13.29 6.13
C ALA A 251 15.21 13.12 7.34
N VAL A 252 14.63 11.94 7.53
CA VAL A 252 13.62 11.67 8.54
C VAL A 252 14.04 10.46 9.37
N ALA A 253 13.80 10.53 10.69
CA ALA A 253 13.95 9.41 11.60
C ALA A 253 12.72 9.24 12.50
N GLY A 254 12.29 7.99 12.70
CA GLY A 254 11.28 7.62 13.71
C GLY A 254 11.95 7.41 15.06
N ILE A 255 11.48 8.09 16.10
CA ILE A 255 12.11 8.11 17.42
C ILE A 255 11.28 7.30 18.42
N ALA A 256 11.96 6.52 19.27
CA ALA A 256 11.32 5.68 20.29
C ALA A 256 10.64 6.51 21.39
N THR A 257 11.36 7.48 21.94
CA THR A 257 10.93 8.30 23.08
C THR A 257 11.48 9.72 22.97
N ALA A 258 10.84 10.68 23.62
CA ALA A 258 11.23 12.10 23.57
C ALA A 258 12.71 12.34 23.96
N ASP A 259 13.21 11.66 24.99
CA ASP A 259 14.58 11.80 25.49
C ASP A 259 15.66 11.30 24.52
N VAL A 260 15.29 10.40 23.60
CA VAL A 260 16.18 9.87 22.57
C VAL A 260 16.20 10.75 21.32
N ALA A 261 15.31 11.74 21.21
CA ALA A 261 15.19 12.57 20.01
C ALA A 261 16.50 13.27 19.60
N LYS A 262 17.24 13.84 20.57
CA LYS A 262 18.54 14.46 20.31
C LYS A 262 19.56 13.45 19.80
N LYS A 263 19.59 12.26 20.39
CA LYS A 263 20.49 11.17 19.95
C LYS A 263 20.11 10.70 18.53
N GLY A 264 18.83 10.51 18.25
CA GLY A 264 18.34 10.12 16.93
C GLY A 264 18.68 11.15 15.86
N LEU A 265 18.44 12.44 16.14
CA LEU A 265 18.84 13.55 15.26
C LEU A 265 20.35 13.58 15.07
N ALA A 266 21.13 13.44 16.14
CA ALA A 266 22.59 13.47 16.06
C ALA A 266 23.11 12.36 15.15
N VAL A 267 22.58 11.14 15.25
CA VAL A 267 22.99 10.02 14.40
C VAL A 267 22.50 10.17 12.95
N LEU A 268 21.28 10.68 12.75
CA LEU A 268 20.77 11.00 11.40
C LEU A 268 21.66 12.04 10.72
N MET A 269 21.99 13.12 11.44
CA MET A 269 22.87 14.18 10.96
C MET A 269 24.30 13.66 10.75
N GLU A 270 24.83 12.80 11.63
CA GLU A 270 26.16 12.22 11.47
C GLU A 270 26.25 11.40 10.18
N GLU A 271 25.22 10.65 9.83
CA GLU A 271 25.21 9.87 8.59
C GLU A 271 25.10 10.76 7.34
N VAL A 272 24.32 11.85 7.41
CA VAL A 272 24.30 12.89 6.38
C VAL A 272 25.69 13.55 6.24
N GLU A 273 26.35 13.85 7.36
CA GLU A 273 27.71 14.42 7.36
C GLU A 273 28.77 13.45 6.85
N LYS A 274 28.66 12.14 7.13
CA LYS A 274 29.52 11.11 6.53
C LYS A 274 29.41 11.10 5.02
N ALA A 275 28.17 11.10 4.50
CA ALA A 275 27.93 11.21 3.06
C ALA A 275 28.46 12.54 2.48
N LYS A 276 28.34 13.65 3.21
CA LYS A 276 28.83 14.97 2.77
C LYS A 276 30.36 15.10 2.73
N ARG A 277 31.07 14.47 3.67
CA ARG A 277 32.53 14.66 3.88
C ARG A 277 33.37 13.57 3.23
N PHE A 278 32.94 12.33 3.38
CA PHE A 278 33.70 11.15 2.96
C PHE A 278 33.04 10.45 1.77
N GLY A 279 31.75 10.70 1.54
CA GLY A 279 30.99 10.07 0.47
C GLY A 279 30.76 8.58 0.69
N PHE A 280 30.66 7.87 -0.42
CA PHE A 280 30.43 6.42 -0.46
C PHE A 280 31.66 5.63 -0.84
N THR A 281 31.60 4.31 -0.67
CA THR A 281 32.65 3.40 -1.15
C THR A 281 32.36 2.93 -2.58
N GLN A 282 33.37 2.39 -3.26
CA GLN A 282 33.19 1.81 -4.59
C GLN A 282 32.25 0.60 -4.57
N SER A 283 32.34 -0.24 -3.54
CA SER A 283 31.48 -1.42 -3.38
C SER A 283 30.01 -1.06 -3.15
N GLU A 284 29.74 0.05 -2.46
CA GLU A 284 28.40 0.63 -2.34
C GLU A 284 27.85 1.04 -3.71
N LEU A 285 28.63 1.83 -4.46
CA LEU A 285 28.27 2.29 -5.80
C LEU A 285 27.99 1.13 -6.76
N ASP A 286 28.87 0.12 -6.78
CA ASP A 286 28.72 -1.02 -7.69
C ASP A 286 27.39 -1.76 -7.47
N ARG A 287 26.99 -1.96 -6.21
CA ARG A 287 25.70 -2.58 -5.88
C ARG A 287 24.52 -1.72 -6.28
N ALA A 288 24.58 -0.40 -6.04
CA ALA A 288 23.52 0.52 -6.45
C ALA A 288 23.34 0.51 -7.98
N LYS A 289 24.44 0.53 -8.74
CA LYS A 289 24.41 0.41 -10.20
C LYS A 289 23.79 -0.91 -10.66
N MET A 290 24.17 -2.03 -10.06
CA MET A 290 23.59 -3.34 -10.38
C MET A 290 22.07 -3.37 -10.14
N ASN A 291 21.61 -2.86 -8.99
CA ASN A 291 20.18 -2.78 -8.67
C ASN A 291 19.43 -1.90 -9.68
N MET A 292 19.98 -0.75 -10.02
CA MET A 292 19.36 0.21 -10.92
C MET A 292 19.25 -0.35 -12.36
N LEU A 293 20.31 -1.01 -12.85
CA LEU A 293 20.31 -1.67 -14.15
C LEU A 293 19.33 -2.85 -14.20
N ALA A 294 19.29 -3.69 -13.15
CA ALA A 294 18.37 -4.82 -13.09
C ALA A 294 16.90 -4.36 -13.06
N SER A 295 16.59 -3.29 -12.33
CA SER A 295 15.26 -2.70 -12.31
C SER A 295 14.85 -2.16 -13.67
N MET A 296 15.76 -1.47 -14.37
CA MET A 296 15.48 -0.91 -15.70
C MET A 296 15.36 -2.00 -16.77
N GLU A 297 16.20 -3.04 -16.72
CA GLU A 297 16.10 -4.20 -17.61
C GLU A 297 14.74 -4.91 -17.46
N LYS A 298 14.28 -5.10 -16.22
CA LYS A 298 12.94 -5.65 -15.97
C LYS A 298 11.85 -4.77 -16.58
N ALA A 299 11.90 -3.46 -16.35
CA ALA A 299 10.93 -2.52 -16.91
C ALA A 299 10.93 -2.54 -18.45
N TYR A 300 12.11 -2.60 -19.08
CA TYR A 300 12.27 -2.72 -20.52
C TYR A 300 11.70 -4.03 -21.06
N ASN A 301 11.96 -5.16 -20.39
CA ASN A 301 11.43 -6.46 -20.81
C ASN A 301 9.89 -6.48 -20.75
N GLU A 302 9.29 -5.79 -19.76
CA GLU A 302 7.84 -5.71 -19.56
C GLU A 302 7.12 -4.63 -20.38
N ARG A 303 7.82 -3.92 -21.27
CA ARG A 303 7.29 -2.72 -21.96
C ARG A 303 6.02 -2.96 -22.77
N GLU A 304 5.86 -4.13 -23.37
CA GLU A 304 4.66 -4.49 -24.18
C GLU A 304 3.48 -4.94 -23.30
N LYS A 305 3.70 -5.06 -21.99
CA LYS A 305 2.74 -5.52 -20.98
C LYS A 305 2.56 -4.49 -19.86
N ASN A 306 2.88 -3.23 -20.13
CA ASN A 306 2.76 -2.14 -19.18
C ASN A 306 1.31 -1.64 -19.08
N GLU A 307 0.92 -1.17 -17.89
CA GLU A 307 -0.44 -0.65 -17.65
C GLU A 307 -0.57 0.77 -18.21
N SER A 308 -1.73 1.10 -18.80
CA SER A 308 -1.96 2.43 -19.41
C SER A 308 -1.80 3.58 -18.42
N GLY A 309 -2.12 3.36 -17.15
CA GLY A 309 -1.97 4.34 -16.07
C GLY A 309 -0.53 4.85 -15.89
N ASN A 310 0.48 4.03 -16.22
CA ASN A 310 1.88 4.44 -16.13
C ASN A 310 2.22 5.50 -17.19
N TYR A 311 1.78 5.31 -18.43
CA TYR A 311 1.93 6.32 -19.50
C TYR A 311 1.10 7.56 -19.23
N VAL A 312 -0.12 7.42 -18.66
CA VAL A 312 -0.93 8.57 -18.25
C VAL A 312 -0.16 9.43 -17.24
N ALA A 313 0.48 8.81 -16.23
CA ALA A 313 1.29 9.53 -15.26
C ALA A 313 2.49 10.26 -15.90
N GLU A 314 3.17 9.64 -16.87
CA GLU A 314 4.25 10.28 -17.65
C GLU A 314 3.74 11.49 -18.45
N TYR A 315 2.60 11.37 -19.12
CA TYR A 315 2.03 12.46 -19.91
C TYR A 315 1.52 13.61 -19.05
N ILE A 316 1.03 13.32 -17.84
CA ILE A 316 0.70 14.34 -16.84
C ILE A 316 1.95 15.13 -16.46
N ARG A 317 3.05 14.46 -16.10
CA ARG A 317 4.31 15.14 -15.74
C ARG A 317 4.93 15.88 -16.93
N ASN A 318 4.85 15.32 -18.14
CA ASN A 318 5.27 16.03 -19.35
C ASN A 318 4.51 17.35 -19.54
N PHE A 319 3.19 17.36 -19.36
CA PHE A 319 2.40 18.58 -19.49
C PHE A 319 2.66 19.58 -18.36
N LEU A 320 2.72 19.10 -17.11
CA LEU A 320 2.75 19.95 -15.92
C LEU A 320 4.15 20.41 -15.49
N GLU A 321 5.17 19.61 -15.81
CA GLU A 321 6.56 19.78 -15.36
C GLU A 321 7.56 19.79 -16.52
N HIS A 322 7.10 19.58 -17.76
CA HIS A 322 7.95 19.51 -18.95
C HIS A 322 8.95 18.34 -18.92
N GLU A 323 8.65 17.27 -18.19
CA GLU A 323 9.43 16.03 -18.18
C GLU A 323 9.48 15.40 -19.57
N PRO A 324 10.68 15.18 -20.16
CA PRO A 324 10.78 14.48 -21.44
C PRO A 324 10.31 13.03 -21.34
N ILE A 325 9.69 12.54 -22.41
CA ILE A 325 9.14 11.18 -22.51
C ILE A 325 9.80 10.40 -23.67
N PRO A 326 11.11 10.11 -23.61
CA PRO A 326 11.82 9.44 -24.69
C PRO A 326 11.38 7.97 -24.89
N GLY A 327 10.68 7.41 -23.89
CA GLY A 327 10.18 6.04 -23.88
C GLY A 327 11.22 5.03 -23.40
N ILE A 328 10.73 3.96 -22.78
CA ILE A 328 11.53 2.97 -22.05
C ILE A 328 12.67 2.33 -22.85
N ALA A 329 12.53 2.20 -24.17
CA ALA A 329 13.60 1.65 -25.00
C ALA A 329 14.82 2.57 -25.05
N VAL A 330 14.56 3.87 -25.21
CA VAL A 330 15.61 4.90 -25.23
C VAL A 330 16.20 5.07 -23.82
N GLU A 331 15.36 5.08 -22.79
CA GLU A 331 15.82 5.15 -21.40
C GLU A 331 16.67 3.94 -21.01
N TYR A 332 16.32 2.73 -21.46
CA TYR A 332 17.15 1.55 -21.23
C TYR A 332 18.53 1.68 -21.87
N ASP A 333 18.62 2.24 -23.07
CA ASP A 333 19.90 2.55 -23.72
C ASP A 333 20.66 3.63 -22.96
N TYR A 334 19.99 4.66 -22.45
CA TYR A 334 20.62 5.66 -21.56
C TYR A 334 21.16 5.01 -20.28
N TYR A 335 20.40 4.12 -19.64
CA TYR A 335 20.87 3.44 -18.43
C TYR A 335 22.10 2.57 -18.72
N LYS A 336 22.07 1.76 -19.79
CA LYS A 336 23.23 0.96 -20.20
C LYS A 336 24.45 1.81 -20.54
N ALA A 337 24.25 2.98 -21.15
CA ALA A 337 25.35 3.86 -21.53
C ALA A 337 25.90 4.66 -20.32
N LEU A 338 25.02 5.26 -19.52
CA LEU A 338 25.38 6.27 -18.51
C LEU A 338 25.73 5.64 -17.16
N VAL A 339 25.02 4.60 -16.71
CA VAL A 339 25.24 4.03 -15.38
C VAL A 339 26.65 3.47 -15.20
N PRO A 340 27.25 2.77 -16.17
CA PRO A 340 28.65 2.37 -16.07
C PRO A 340 29.60 3.57 -15.92
N GLN A 341 29.31 4.70 -16.57
CA GLN A 341 30.12 5.92 -16.56
C GLN A 341 29.97 6.75 -15.27
N ILE A 342 28.95 6.51 -14.44
CA ILE A 342 28.79 7.21 -13.16
C ILE A 342 29.95 6.85 -12.24
N THR A 343 30.79 7.82 -11.91
CA THR A 343 31.94 7.60 -11.03
C THR A 343 31.55 7.80 -9.57
N LEU A 344 32.41 7.34 -8.66
CA LEU A 344 32.26 7.68 -7.24
C LEU A 344 32.36 9.19 -7.00
N ALA A 345 33.17 9.90 -7.79
CA ALA A 345 33.28 11.35 -7.73
C ALA A 345 31.97 12.06 -8.14
N ASP A 346 31.23 11.51 -9.11
CA ASP A 346 29.92 12.04 -9.52
C ASP A 346 28.93 11.98 -8.34
N VAL A 347 28.79 10.81 -7.72
CA VAL A 347 27.86 10.57 -6.60
C VAL A 347 28.25 11.37 -5.37
N ASN A 348 29.54 11.34 -5.00
CA ASN A 348 30.03 12.15 -3.88
C ASN A 348 29.93 13.65 -4.17
N GLY A 349 29.90 14.06 -5.44
CA GLY A 349 29.69 15.43 -5.88
C GLY A 349 28.34 16.04 -5.46
N ILE A 350 27.31 15.21 -5.23
CA ILE A 350 26.01 15.66 -4.71
C ILE A 350 26.14 16.37 -3.35
N SER A 351 27.15 16.02 -2.55
CA SER A 351 27.45 16.71 -1.29
C SER A 351 27.62 18.22 -1.44
N LYS A 352 28.12 18.70 -2.59
CA LYS A 352 28.30 20.12 -2.89
C LYS A 352 26.97 20.87 -2.91
N LEU A 353 25.88 20.22 -3.34
CA LEU A 353 24.53 20.78 -3.31
C LEU A 353 24.09 21.04 -1.86
N LEU A 354 24.28 20.03 -1.00
CA LEU A 354 23.98 20.14 0.44
C LEU A 354 24.87 21.15 1.17
N GLN A 355 26.06 21.45 0.64
CA GLN A 355 26.97 22.46 1.18
C GLN A 355 26.62 23.89 0.73
N LYS A 356 25.99 24.05 -0.45
CA LYS A 356 25.56 25.36 -0.97
C LYS A 356 24.38 25.95 -0.22
N THR A 357 23.52 25.09 0.32
CA THR A 357 22.34 25.46 1.11
C THR A 357 22.50 24.94 2.53
N PRO A 358 23.45 25.44 3.33
CA PRO A 358 23.79 24.84 4.63
C PRO A 358 22.70 25.04 5.68
N GLU A 359 21.82 26.03 5.52
CA GLU A 359 20.71 26.31 6.41
C GLU A 359 19.65 25.20 6.34
N PHE A 360 19.18 24.79 7.52
CA PHE A 360 18.21 23.72 7.67
C PHE A 360 17.08 24.07 8.65
N PHE A 361 15.97 23.39 8.47
CA PHE A 361 14.84 23.36 9.39
C PHE A 361 14.75 21.96 10.03
N VAL A 362 14.68 21.90 11.35
CA VAL A 362 14.47 20.65 12.09
C VAL A 362 13.07 20.65 12.70
N SER A 363 12.24 19.66 12.37
CA SER A 363 10.95 19.48 13.07
C SER A 363 10.97 18.21 13.90
N MET A 364 10.48 18.28 15.13
CA MET A 364 10.12 17.12 15.93
C MET A 364 8.61 17.09 16.16
N SER A 365 7.99 15.96 15.89
CA SER A 365 6.57 15.72 16.18
C SER A 365 6.39 14.49 17.05
N GLY A 366 5.44 14.47 17.98
CA GLY A 366 5.06 13.25 18.70
C GLY A 366 4.14 13.45 19.90
N PRO A 367 4.00 12.44 20.76
CA PRO A 367 3.23 12.56 22.01
C PRO A 367 3.77 13.66 22.93
N GLU A 368 2.94 14.13 23.86
CA GLU A 368 3.37 15.03 24.93
C GLU A 368 4.34 14.32 25.90
N SER A 369 5.37 15.03 26.37
CA SER A 369 6.33 14.53 27.36
C SER A 369 7.04 15.68 28.07
N ASP A 370 7.40 15.47 29.33
CA ASP A 370 8.29 16.32 30.13
C ASP A 370 9.75 16.28 29.68
N LYS A 371 10.13 15.31 28.84
CA LYS A 371 11.50 15.09 28.34
C LYS A 371 11.73 15.58 26.91
N LEU A 372 10.81 16.37 26.36
CA LEU A 372 10.96 16.94 25.02
C LEU A 372 12.20 17.84 24.97
N PRO A 373 13.03 17.76 23.91
CA PRO A 373 14.06 18.75 23.68
C PRO A 373 13.42 20.10 23.38
N THR A 374 14.13 21.19 23.70
CA THR A 374 13.74 22.51 23.20
C THR A 374 14.05 22.65 21.71
N GLU A 375 13.44 23.62 21.02
CA GLU A 375 13.81 23.95 19.63
C GLU A 375 15.31 24.29 19.53
N GLN A 376 15.84 25.01 20.52
CA GLN A 376 17.26 25.34 20.60
C GLN A 376 18.15 24.11 20.80
N ASP A 377 17.72 23.11 21.58
CA ASP A 377 18.44 21.85 21.72
C ASP A 377 18.59 21.13 20.37
N LEU A 378 17.53 21.09 19.56
CA LEU A 378 17.56 20.44 18.25
C LEU A 378 18.50 21.16 17.29
N ILE A 379 18.42 22.49 17.23
CA ILE A 379 19.34 23.32 16.45
C ILE A 379 20.79 23.08 16.89
N SER A 380 21.06 23.17 18.19
CA SER A 380 22.40 23.00 18.75
C SER A 380 22.94 21.58 18.52
N THR A 381 22.08 20.56 18.58
CA THR A 381 22.44 19.17 18.27
C THR A 381 22.86 19.04 16.80
N ALA A 382 22.05 19.51 15.85
CA ALA A 382 22.39 19.43 14.43
C ALA A 382 23.65 20.24 14.09
N VAL A 383 23.78 21.47 14.62
CA VAL A 383 24.96 22.32 14.43
C VAL A 383 26.22 21.70 15.03
N SER A 384 26.14 21.16 16.24
CA SER A 384 27.31 20.53 16.89
C SER A 384 27.79 19.30 16.13
N VAL A 385 26.89 18.46 15.62
CA VAL A 385 27.29 17.33 14.77
C VAL A 385 27.90 17.81 13.45
N ALA A 386 27.33 18.86 12.84
CA ALA A 386 27.90 19.47 11.64
C ALA A 386 29.31 20.07 11.86
N SER A 387 29.70 20.41 13.09
CA SER A 387 31.02 20.97 13.39
C SER A 387 32.03 19.99 13.99
N ARG A 388 31.59 18.77 14.34
CA ARG A 388 32.46 17.70 14.87
C ARG A 388 33.61 17.36 13.93
N THR A 389 34.81 17.20 14.45
CA THR A 389 36.01 16.82 13.66
C THR A 389 36.35 15.33 13.78
N ASP A 390 35.67 14.60 14.64
CA ASP A 390 35.90 13.18 14.97
C ASP A 390 35.03 12.21 14.16
N ILE A 391 34.21 12.69 13.22
CA ILE A 391 33.41 11.82 12.34
C ILE A 391 34.36 11.04 11.43
N THR A 392 34.27 9.72 11.46
CA THR A 392 35.07 8.84 10.60
C THR A 392 34.30 8.36 9.36
N PRO A 393 35.00 7.95 8.29
CA PRO A 393 34.39 7.33 7.12
C PRO A 393 33.59 6.07 7.47
N TYR A 394 32.63 5.71 6.61
CA TYR A 394 31.94 4.43 6.68
C TYR A 394 32.89 3.28 6.33
N GLU A 395 32.84 2.20 7.11
CA GLU A 395 33.60 0.98 6.87
C GLU A 395 32.65 -0.19 6.56
N GLU A 396 32.90 -0.88 5.45
CA GLU A 396 32.12 -2.05 5.05
C GLU A 396 32.75 -3.35 5.56
N LYS A 397 31.89 -4.27 6.05
CA LYS A 397 32.29 -5.64 6.37
C LYS A 397 32.22 -6.53 5.13
N ALA A 398 33.16 -7.45 4.99
CA ALA A 398 33.12 -8.49 3.97
C ALA A 398 31.92 -9.44 4.19
N ILE A 399 31.27 -9.86 3.09
CA ILE A 399 30.05 -10.69 3.13
C ILE A 399 30.20 -11.89 2.19
N ALA A 400 29.62 -13.02 2.58
CA ALA A 400 29.58 -14.22 1.75
C ALA A 400 28.84 -13.96 0.42
N THR A 401 29.32 -14.52 -0.69
CA THR A 401 28.78 -14.26 -2.03
C THR A 401 27.77 -15.30 -2.50
N LYS A 402 27.62 -16.44 -1.80
CA LYS A 402 26.76 -17.56 -2.17
C LYS A 402 25.59 -17.72 -1.20
N LEU A 403 24.36 -17.85 -1.71
CA LEU A 403 23.16 -18.02 -0.86
C LEU A 403 23.13 -19.35 -0.10
N LEU A 404 23.72 -20.41 -0.67
CA LEU A 404 23.74 -21.75 -0.10
C LEU A 404 25.18 -22.25 0.07
N ASN A 405 25.53 -22.67 1.28
CA ASN A 405 26.81 -23.31 1.57
C ASN A 405 26.81 -24.81 1.22
N LYS A 406 25.62 -25.42 1.17
CA LYS A 406 25.44 -26.83 0.82
C LYS A 406 24.32 -26.93 -0.21
N GLU A 407 24.61 -27.59 -1.32
CA GLU A 407 23.63 -27.86 -2.36
C GLU A 407 22.55 -28.83 -1.87
N PRO A 408 21.27 -28.64 -2.26
CA PRO A 408 20.21 -29.59 -1.99
C PRO A 408 20.50 -30.95 -2.63
N VAL A 409 20.05 -32.03 -1.98
CA VAL A 409 19.97 -33.35 -2.63
C VAL A 409 18.66 -33.37 -3.44
N PRO A 410 18.70 -33.50 -4.78
CA PRO A 410 17.49 -33.45 -5.58
C PRO A 410 16.52 -34.60 -5.28
N GLY A 411 15.23 -34.28 -5.28
CA GLY A 411 14.16 -35.28 -5.37
C GLY A 411 13.94 -35.73 -6.82
N LYS A 412 12.82 -36.40 -7.08
CA LYS A 412 12.40 -36.79 -8.44
C LYS A 412 10.94 -36.45 -8.68
N ILE A 413 10.59 -36.04 -9.88
CA ILE A 413 9.19 -36.04 -10.34
C ILE A 413 8.81 -37.50 -10.61
N ILE A 414 7.84 -38.00 -9.85
CA ILE A 414 7.37 -39.39 -9.94
C ILE A 414 6.08 -39.54 -10.73
N LYS A 415 5.34 -38.44 -10.93
CA LYS A 415 4.12 -38.41 -11.74
C LYS A 415 3.89 -37.02 -12.29
N GLU A 416 3.44 -36.95 -13.53
CA GLU A 416 2.95 -35.73 -14.18
C GLU A 416 1.48 -35.92 -14.58
N THR A 417 0.67 -34.89 -14.41
CA THR A 417 -0.73 -34.86 -14.85
C THR A 417 -1.03 -33.52 -15.50
N THR A 418 -1.87 -33.51 -16.54
CA THR A 418 -2.27 -32.29 -17.26
C THR A 418 -3.76 -32.03 -17.06
N ASP A 419 -4.11 -30.81 -16.71
CA ASP A 419 -5.49 -30.30 -16.74
C ASP A 419 -5.64 -29.38 -17.95
N ALA A 420 -6.26 -29.90 -19.00
CA ALA A 420 -6.48 -29.16 -20.24
C ALA A 420 -7.46 -27.98 -20.08
N LYS A 421 -8.40 -28.03 -19.12
CA LYS A 421 -9.38 -26.95 -18.89
C LYS A 421 -8.71 -25.73 -18.29
N LEU A 422 -7.81 -25.95 -17.32
CA LEU A 422 -7.06 -24.88 -16.66
C LEU A 422 -5.78 -24.50 -17.41
N GLY A 423 -5.33 -25.34 -18.35
CA GLY A 423 -4.03 -25.21 -19.00
C GLY A 423 -2.89 -25.31 -17.98
N THR A 424 -2.97 -26.29 -17.08
CA THR A 424 -1.99 -26.50 -16.01
C THR A 424 -1.40 -27.90 -16.06
N LYS A 425 -0.18 -28.04 -15.54
CA LYS A 425 0.44 -29.36 -15.29
C LYS A 425 0.76 -29.48 -13.81
N THR A 426 0.47 -30.63 -13.21
CA THR A 426 0.85 -30.95 -11.83
C THR A 426 1.92 -32.04 -11.82
N TRP A 427 3.02 -31.77 -11.14
CA TRP A 427 4.10 -32.71 -10.84
C TRP A 427 3.99 -33.19 -9.39
N ASN A 428 3.99 -34.49 -9.18
CA ASN A 428 4.13 -35.09 -7.86
C ASN A 428 5.60 -35.44 -7.66
N LEU A 429 6.16 -35.00 -6.54
CA LEU A 429 7.57 -35.20 -6.22
C LEU A 429 7.74 -36.36 -5.24
N SER A 430 8.91 -37.01 -5.28
CA SER A 430 9.26 -38.14 -4.41
C SER A 430 9.25 -37.81 -2.92
N ASN A 431 9.40 -36.51 -2.57
CA ASN A 431 9.30 -36.04 -1.19
C ASN A 431 7.85 -35.78 -0.73
N GLY A 432 6.83 -36.07 -1.54
CA GLY A 432 5.42 -35.91 -1.18
C GLY A 432 4.88 -34.48 -1.26
N THR A 433 5.61 -33.56 -1.90
CA THR A 433 5.07 -32.27 -2.35
C THR A 433 4.42 -32.39 -3.72
N THR A 434 3.59 -31.41 -4.07
CA THR A 434 3.11 -31.24 -5.45
C THR A 434 3.49 -29.87 -5.99
N VAL A 435 3.72 -29.76 -7.30
CA VAL A 435 3.99 -28.50 -7.98
C VAL A 435 3.04 -28.37 -9.16
N THR A 436 2.19 -27.34 -9.16
CA THR A 436 1.27 -27.04 -10.26
C THR A 436 1.77 -25.84 -11.06
N ILE A 437 2.02 -26.01 -12.34
CA ILE A 437 2.54 -24.94 -13.19
C ILE A 437 1.46 -24.42 -14.15
N LYS A 438 1.46 -23.10 -14.36
CA LYS A 438 0.71 -22.43 -15.43
C LYS A 438 1.62 -21.44 -16.13
N LYS A 439 2.01 -21.76 -17.36
CA LYS A 439 2.71 -20.81 -18.22
C LYS A 439 1.71 -19.76 -18.72
N THR A 440 2.11 -18.49 -18.69
CA THR A 440 1.32 -17.35 -19.18
C THR A 440 2.22 -16.41 -19.98
N ASP A 441 1.61 -15.45 -20.67
CA ASP A 441 2.24 -14.38 -21.46
C ASP A 441 1.73 -12.99 -21.02
N PHE A 442 1.27 -12.91 -19.76
CA PHE A 442 0.70 -11.70 -19.17
C PHE A 442 1.78 -10.68 -18.79
N LYS A 443 2.98 -11.18 -18.47
CA LYS A 443 4.19 -10.45 -18.13
C LYS A 443 5.37 -11.21 -18.73
N ASP A 444 6.31 -10.51 -19.34
CA ASP A 444 7.39 -11.13 -20.12
C ASP A 444 8.56 -11.60 -19.25
N ASP A 445 8.76 -10.96 -18.09
CA ASP A 445 9.86 -11.17 -17.15
C ASP A 445 9.37 -11.28 -15.69
N GLU A 446 8.23 -11.96 -15.49
CA GLU A 446 7.67 -12.28 -14.17
C GLU A 446 7.34 -13.77 -14.03
N ILE A 447 7.83 -14.35 -12.93
CA ILE A 447 7.41 -15.66 -12.43
C ILE A 447 6.95 -15.47 -10.99
N GLN A 448 5.72 -15.89 -10.68
CA GLN A 448 5.19 -15.91 -9.32
C GLN A 448 5.17 -17.33 -8.77
N LEU A 449 5.52 -17.44 -7.49
CA LEU A 449 5.55 -18.67 -6.72
C LEU A 449 4.63 -18.54 -5.51
N GLY A 450 3.83 -19.57 -5.27
CA GLY A 450 3.15 -19.75 -3.99
C GLY A 450 3.16 -21.20 -3.57
N ALA A 451 3.06 -21.45 -2.28
CA ALA A 451 2.94 -22.77 -1.71
C ALA A 451 1.95 -22.74 -0.55
N ARG A 452 1.09 -23.76 -0.45
CA ARG A 452 0.06 -23.79 0.59
C ARG A 452 -0.32 -25.22 0.99
N ARG A 453 -0.59 -25.39 2.28
CA ARG A 453 -1.31 -26.53 2.87
C ARG A 453 -2.12 -26.10 4.10
N PHE A 454 -2.99 -26.97 4.58
CA PHE A 454 -3.62 -26.76 5.88
C PHE A 454 -2.60 -26.82 7.02
N GLY A 455 -2.83 -26.03 8.05
CA GLY A 455 -1.89 -25.80 9.14
C GLY A 455 -2.21 -24.49 9.85
N GLY A 456 -1.23 -23.61 9.96
CA GLY A 456 -1.46 -22.26 10.48
C GLY A 456 -1.48 -22.15 12.02
N THR A 457 -1.66 -20.92 12.51
CA THR A 457 -1.54 -20.56 13.93
C THR A 457 -2.65 -21.14 14.82
N SER A 458 -3.77 -21.59 14.24
CA SER A 458 -4.88 -22.19 14.99
C SER A 458 -4.52 -23.51 15.70
N ASN A 459 -3.40 -24.13 15.32
CA ASN A 459 -2.88 -25.33 15.97
C ASN A 459 -2.26 -25.09 17.34
N TYR A 460 -1.98 -23.83 17.68
CA TYR A 460 -1.25 -23.46 18.91
C TYR A 460 -2.21 -23.07 20.04
N SER A 461 -1.79 -23.35 21.27
CA SER A 461 -2.56 -23.02 22.46
C SER A 461 -2.52 -21.52 22.79
N VAL A 462 -3.32 -21.07 23.76
CA VAL A 462 -3.27 -19.70 24.29
C VAL A 462 -1.86 -19.32 24.75
N GLY A 463 -1.11 -20.26 25.33
CA GLY A 463 0.27 -20.01 25.80
C GLY A 463 1.23 -19.66 24.67
N ASP A 464 0.98 -20.17 23.46
CA ASP A 464 1.80 -19.95 22.27
C ASP A 464 1.27 -18.83 21.36
N LYS A 465 0.18 -18.15 21.73
CA LYS A 465 -0.51 -17.17 20.88
C LYS A 465 0.46 -16.15 20.26
N TYR A 466 1.30 -15.53 21.08
CA TYR A 466 2.22 -14.48 20.61
C TYR A 466 3.44 -15.08 19.90
N ASN A 467 3.95 -16.23 20.37
CA ASN A 467 5.02 -16.96 19.68
C ASN A 467 4.60 -17.34 18.26
N ALA A 468 3.39 -17.88 18.08
CA ALA A 468 2.86 -18.26 16.78
C ALA A 468 2.54 -17.05 15.89
N ALA A 469 1.95 -16.00 16.46
CA ALA A 469 1.61 -14.78 15.72
C ALA A 469 2.85 -14.05 15.19
N TYR A 470 3.94 -14.03 15.95
CA TYR A 470 5.16 -13.31 15.60
C TYR A 470 6.31 -14.20 15.12
N ALA A 471 6.11 -15.51 14.95
CA ALA A 471 7.14 -16.46 14.53
C ALA A 471 7.88 -16.01 13.25
N LEU A 472 7.13 -15.57 12.23
CA LEU A 472 7.71 -15.06 10.99
C LEU A 472 8.53 -13.78 11.21
N GLY A 473 8.01 -12.84 12.02
CA GLY A 473 8.68 -11.58 12.32
C GLY A 473 9.99 -11.79 13.07
N VAL A 474 10.00 -12.68 14.07
CA VAL A 474 11.18 -13.06 14.85
C VAL A 474 12.26 -13.68 13.96
N VAL A 475 11.90 -14.70 13.17
CA VAL A 475 12.89 -15.38 12.32
C VAL A 475 13.42 -14.45 11.22
N ASN A 476 12.56 -13.66 10.59
CA ASN A 476 12.99 -12.69 9.58
C ASN A 476 13.91 -11.60 10.16
N ALA A 477 13.71 -11.20 11.41
CA ALA A 477 14.57 -10.22 12.06
C ALA A 477 15.98 -10.78 12.36
N MET A 478 16.09 -12.07 12.69
CA MET A 478 17.38 -12.72 12.93
C MET A 478 18.12 -13.08 11.64
N GLY A 479 17.40 -13.31 10.54
CA GLY A 479 17.98 -13.63 9.23
C GLY A 479 18.03 -15.14 8.93
N PHE A 480 18.84 -15.53 7.93
CA PHE A 480 18.89 -16.89 7.41
C PHE A 480 20.30 -17.28 6.96
N GLY A 481 20.71 -18.52 7.22
CA GLY A 481 22.06 -19.00 6.97
C GLY A 481 23.11 -18.07 7.59
N ASP A 482 24.09 -17.67 6.79
CA ASP A 482 25.16 -16.76 7.21
C ASP A 482 24.73 -15.29 7.16
N PHE A 483 23.50 -14.99 6.71
CA PHE A 483 23.08 -13.64 6.35
C PHE A 483 22.19 -13.04 7.44
N SER A 484 22.64 -11.91 7.99
CA SER A 484 21.72 -10.98 8.63
C SER A 484 20.78 -10.37 7.57
N PRO A 485 19.68 -9.72 7.95
CA PRO A 485 18.81 -9.06 6.97
C PRO A 485 19.54 -8.05 6.06
N THR A 486 20.54 -7.34 6.60
CA THR A 486 21.38 -6.39 5.84
C THR A 486 22.33 -7.10 4.88
N ASP A 487 22.91 -8.23 5.30
CA ASP A 487 23.80 -9.01 4.42
C ASP A 487 23.01 -9.66 3.28
N MET A 488 21.81 -10.16 3.58
CA MET A 488 20.90 -10.72 2.58
C MET A 488 20.58 -9.69 1.49
N GLN A 489 20.28 -8.45 1.87
CA GLN A 489 20.03 -7.37 0.90
C GLN A 489 21.24 -7.14 -0.01
N LYS A 490 22.46 -7.18 0.54
CA LYS A 490 23.69 -6.99 -0.25
C LYS A 490 23.92 -8.12 -1.24
N VAL A 491 23.75 -9.38 -0.83
CA VAL A 491 23.90 -10.57 -1.72
C VAL A 491 22.84 -10.66 -2.81
N MET A 492 21.68 -10.05 -2.56
CA MET A 492 20.59 -9.96 -3.52
C MET A 492 20.73 -8.78 -4.49
N SER A 493 21.79 -7.98 -4.38
CA SER A 493 21.99 -6.82 -5.28
C SER A 493 22.09 -7.27 -6.75
N GLY A 494 21.36 -6.57 -7.62
CA GLY A 494 21.25 -6.88 -9.05
C GLY A 494 20.34 -8.05 -9.39
N LYS A 495 19.70 -8.69 -8.40
CA LYS A 495 18.81 -9.84 -8.61
C LYS A 495 17.36 -9.45 -8.33
N THR A 496 16.49 -9.75 -9.28
CA THR A 496 15.04 -9.60 -9.12
C THR A 496 14.46 -10.93 -8.64
N ALA A 497 14.62 -11.24 -7.36
CA ALA A 497 14.04 -12.45 -6.76
C ALA A 497 13.69 -12.27 -5.28
N SER A 498 12.59 -12.89 -4.86
CA SER A 498 12.15 -12.95 -3.47
C SER A 498 11.47 -14.30 -3.18
N ALA A 499 11.66 -14.81 -1.96
CA ALA A 499 10.89 -15.93 -1.43
C ALA A 499 10.74 -15.76 0.09
N GLY A 500 9.65 -16.20 0.68
CA GLY A 500 9.38 -16.08 2.10
C GLY A 500 8.30 -17.04 2.59
N ALA A 501 8.34 -17.36 3.88
CA ALA A 501 7.31 -18.16 4.53
C ALA A 501 6.01 -17.33 4.71
N ALA A 502 4.86 -17.99 4.56
CA ALA A 502 3.53 -17.41 4.73
C ALA A 502 2.74 -18.22 5.76
N LEU A 503 2.10 -17.53 6.71
CA LEU A 503 1.38 -18.14 7.83
C LEU A 503 0.04 -17.43 8.05
N THR A 504 -1.05 -18.19 8.05
CA THR A 504 -2.39 -17.71 8.41
C THR A 504 -2.92 -18.48 9.63
N ALA A 505 -4.17 -18.23 10.02
CA ALA A 505 -4.82 -19.04 11.06
C ALA A 505 -4.92 -20.53 10.68
N THR A 506 -5.18 -20.85 9.41
CA THR A 506 -5.54 -22.22 8.97
C THR A 506 -4.62 -22.81 7.93
N THR A 507 -3.64 -22.05 7.43
CA THR A 507 -2.70 -22.52 6.40
C THR A 507 -1.29 -22.03 6.64
N ASP A 508 -0.32 -22.81 6.18
CA ASP A 508 1.08 -22.41 6.07
C ASP A 508 1.64 -22.74 4.68
N GLY A 509 2.71 -22.05 4.30
CA GLY A 509 3.46 -22.30 3.09
C GLY A 509 4.46 -21.20 2.75
N PHE A 510 4.60 -20.88 1.47
CA PHE A 510 5.59 -19.92 0.97
C PHE A 510 4.99 -19.02 -0.10
N SER A 511 5.59 -17.86 -0.30
CA SER A 511 5.34 -16.98 -1.45
C SER A 511 6.66 -16.49 -2.01
N GLY A 512 6.67 -16.12 -3.29
CA GLY A 512 7.84 -15.59 -3.96
C GLY A 512 7.55 -15.05 -5.34
N SER A 513 8.53 -14.33 -5.89
CA SER A 513 8.50 -13.84 -7.26
C SER A 513 9.92 -13.69 -7.81
N SER A 514 10.10 -13.79 -9.12
CA SER A 514 11.37 -13.51 -9.77
C SER A 514 11.21 -12.97 -11.20
N SER A 515 12.30 -12.41 -11.72
CA SER A 515 12.53 -12.38 -13.17
C SER A 515 12.74 -13.79 -13.72
N VAL A 516 12.75 -13.95 -15.04
CA VAL A 516 13.06 -15.22 -15.71
C VAL A 516 14.47 -15.68 -15.38
N LYS A 517 15.44 -14.76 -15.41
CA LYS A 517 16.86 -15.06 -15.15
C LYS A 517 17.16 -15.37 -13.69
N ASP A 518 16.38 -14.81 -12.76
CA ASP A 518 16.61 -14.97 -11.31
C ASP A 518 15.75 -16.07 -10.66
N LEU A 519 15.10 -16.91 -11.48
CA LEU A 519 14.29 -18.05 -11.00
C LEU A 519 15.05 -18.96 -10.03
N GLU A 520 16.29 -19.33 -10.36
CA GLU A 520 17.10 -20.17 -9.47
C GLU A 520 17.42 -19.46 -8.15
N THR A 521 17.66 -18.15 -8.18
CA THR A 521 17.87 -17.35 -6.97
C THR A 521 16.64 -17.38 -6.05
N MET A 522 15.42 -17.23 -6.60
CA MET A 522 14.18 -17.36 -5.82
C MET A 522 14.09 -18.73 -5.14
N LEU A 523 14.43 -19.80 -5.86
CA LEU A 523 14.38 -21.17 -5.33
C LEU A 523 15.46 -21.45 -4.28
N GLN A 524 16.65 -20.87 -4.44
CA GLN A 524 17.71 -20.87 -3.42
C GLN A 524 17.24 -20.17 -2.15
N LEU A 525 16.58 -19.01 -2.26
CA LEU A 525 16.01 -18.30 -1.11
C LEU A 525 14.92 -19.12 -0.42
N LEU A 526 14.03 -19.75 -1.18
CA LEU A 526 13.00 -20.62 -0.62
C LEU A 526 13.63 -21.76 0.18
N TYR A 527 14.60 -22.45 -0.42
CA TYR A 527 15.30 -23.55 0.22
C TYR A 527 16.02 -23.08 1.48
N LEU A 528 16.81 -22.01 1.39
CA LEU A 528 17.53 -21.41 2.52
C LEU A 528 16.59 -21.10 3.69
N LYS A 529 15.44 -20.48 3.41
CA LYS A 529 14.47 -20.10 4.45
C LYS A 529 13.78 -21.30 5.08
N ALA A 530 13.55 -22.36 4.32
CA ALA A 530 13.01 -23.61 4.85
C ALA A 530 14.02 -24.37 5.72
N THR A 531 15.31 -24.36 5.37
CA THR A 531 16.31 -25.25 5.99
C THR A 531 17.22 -24.59 7.02
N SER A 532 17.39 -23.27 6.96
CA SER A 532 18.47 -22.58 7.68
C SER A 532 18.02 -21.25 8.30
N PRO A 533 16.97 -21.22 9.14
CA PRO A 533 16.68 -20.03 9.94
C PRO A 533 17.86 -19.74 10.90
N ARG A 534 18.31 -18.48 10.93
CA ARG A 534 19.42 -18.03 11.79
C ARG A 534 18.95 -17.79 13.22
N VAL A 535 19.86 -17.96 14.17
CA VAL A 535 19.69 -17.50 15.56
C VAL A 535 20.61 -16.30 15.76
N ASP A 536 20.05 -15.18 16.20
CA ASP A 536 20.80 -13.97 16.51
C ASP A 536 20.11 -13.23 17.66
N GLU A 537 20.64 -13.39 18.88
CA GLU A 537 20.03 -12.83 20.08
C GLU A 537 20.02 -11.29 20.10
N ALA A 538 21.05 -10.65 19.53
CA ALA A 538 21.14 -9.20 19.48
C ALA A 538 20.08 -8.62 18.55
N LEU A 539 19.90 -9.22 17.36
CA LEU A 539 18.84 -8.83 16.42
C LEU A 539 17.44 -9.14 16.98
N PHE A 540 17.28 -10.25 17.71
CA PHE A 540 16.02 -10.55 18.41
C PHE A 540 15.68 -9.49 19.46
N LYS A 541 16.63 -9.11 20.32
CA LYS A 541 16.42 -8.04 21.33
C LYS A 541 16.07 -6.70 20.65
N SER A 542 16.79 -6.35 19.59
CA SER A 542 16.50 -5.16 18.77
C SER A 542 15.09 -5.19 18.18
N TYR A 543 14.65 -6.35 17.67
CA TYR A 543 13.28 -6.55 17.18
C TYR A 543 12.22 -6.34 18.27
N ILE A 544 12.40 -6.95 19.45
CA ILE A 544 11.47 -6.80 20.58
C ILE A 544 11.40 -5.34 21.01
N GLN A 545 12.54 -4.70 21.26
CA GLN A 545 12.60 -3.30 21.69
C GLN A 545 11.95 -2.35 20.68
N ARG A 546 12.30 -2.49 19.40
CA ARG A 546 11.79 -1.61 18.34
C ARG A 546 10.27 -1.73 18.20
N ASN A 547 9.72 -2.95 18.22
CA ASN A 547 8.26 -3.13 18.15
C ASN A 547 7.56 -2.57 19.39
N LYS A 548 8.12 -2.77 20.59
CA LYS A 548 7.56 -2.16 21.82
C LYS A 548 7.52 -0.63 21.72
N SER A 549 8.61 -0.02 21.26
CA SER A 549 8.70 1.44 21.09
C SER A 549 7.74 1.96 20.01
N GLN A 550 7.65 1.29 18.86
CA GLN A 550 6.71 1.67 17.79
C GLN A 550 5.25 1.62 18.23
N LEU A 551 4.91 0.72 19.17
CA LEU A 551 3.55 0.48 19.60
C LEU A 551 3.18 1.16 20.92
N GLN A 552 4.14 1.82 21.58
CA GLN A 552 3.95 2.38 22.92
C GLN A 552 2.75 3.32 23.03
N PHE A 553 2.55 4.15 22.00
CA PHE A 553 1.49 5.15 21.96
C PHE A 553 0.38 4.80 20.96
N ILE A 554 0.35 3.60 20.41
CA ILE A 554 -0.62 3.26 19.35
C ILE A 554 -2.07 3.42 19.81
N LEU A 555 -2.34 3.14 21.09
CA LEU A 555 -3.67 3.30 21.69
C LEU A 555 -4.02 4.77 22.04
N ALA A 556 -3.10 5.72 21.88
CA ALA A 556 -3.40 7.15 22.01
C ALA A 556 -4.35 7.61 20.90
N ASP A 557 -4.20 7.02 19.71
CA ASP A 557 -5.14 7.22 18.61
C ASP A 557 -6.56 6.71 18.99
N PRO A 558 -7.58 7.56 18.92
CA PRO A 558 -8.94 7.19 19.31
C PRO A 558 -9.53 6.02 18.51
N GLN A 559 -9.27 5.95 17.20
CA GLN A 559 -9.81 4.90 16.34
C GLN A 559 -9.17 3.54 16.65
N THR A 560 -7.86 3.52 16.91
CA THR A 560 -7.12 2.32 17.28
C THR A 560 -7.64 1.75 18.60
N SER A 561 -7.78 2.60 19.63
CA SER A 561 -8.35 2.21 20.93
C SER A 561 -9.78 1.68 20.80
N PHE A 562 -10.55 2.26 19.89
CA PHE A 562 -11.92 1.86 19.60
C PHE A 562 -11.98 0.49 18.90
N ILE A 563 -11.15 0.25 17.88
CA ILE A 563 -11.03 -1.04 17.19
C ILE A 563 -10.61 -2.16 18.15
N ASP A 564 -9.62 -1.91 19.03
CA ASP A 564 -9.22 -2.88 20.07
C ASP A 564 -10.40 -3.26 20.97
N THR A 565 -11.17 -2.27 21.42
CA THR A 565 -12.33 -2.48 22.29
C THR A 565 -13.45 -3.24 21.58
N LEU A 566 -13.71 -2.92 20.30
CA LEU A 566 -14.69 -3.60 19.46
C LEU A 566 -14.36 -5.08 19.31
N VAL A 567 -13.15 -5.41 18.84
CA VAL A 567 -12.78 -6.81 18.55
C VAL A 567 -12.76 -7.65 19.81
N LYS A 568 -12.25 -7.11 20.93
CA LYS A 568 -12.34 -7.78 22.24
C LYS A 568 -13.78 -8.01 22.67
N THR A 569 -14.64 -7.01 22.54
CA THR A 569 -16.07 -7.13 22.88
C THR A 569 -16.74 -8.19 22.02
N PHE A 570 -16.45 -8.21 20.72
CA PHE A 570 -17.02 -9.14 19.76
C PHE A 570 -16.70 -10.60 20.06
N TYR A 571 -15.51 -10.89 20.59
CA TYR A 571 -15.09 -12.22 21.00
C TYR A 571 -15.20 -12.46 22.52
N ASN A 572 -16.02 -11.68 23.22
CA ASN A 572 -16.25 -11.78 24.67
C ASN A 572 -14.95 -11.82 25.51
N ASN A 573 -13.95 -11.03 25.12
CA ASN A 573 -12.60 -11.00 25.72
C ASN A 573 -11.90 -12.36 25.77
N SER A 574 -12.23 -13.28 24.84
CA SER A 574 -11.58 -14.58 24.76
C SER A 574 -10.04 -14.42 24.67
N PRO A 575 -9.24 -15.23 25.39
CA PRO A 575 -7.80 -15.20 25.23
C PRO A 575 -7.34 -15.54 23.80
N LEU A 576 -8.19 -16.22 23.02
CA LEU A 576 -7.97 -16.56 21.61
C LEU A 576 -8.37 -15.44 20.63
N THR A 577 -8.88 -14.30 21.11
CA THR A 577 -9.22 -13.13 20.27
C THR A 577 -8.05 -12.78 19.34
N PRO A 578 -8.26 -12.61 18.03
CA PRO A 578 -7.19 -12.22 17.11
C PRO A 578 -6.52 -10.92 17.53
N ILE A 579 -5.24 -10.77 17.19
CA ILE A 579 -4.51 -9.52 17.45
C ILE A 579 -4.97 -8.50 16.40
N ALA A 580 -6.01 -7.73 16.71
CA ALA A 580 -6.48 -6.63 15.86
C ALA A 580 -5.59 -5.39 15.99
N VAL A 581 -5.13 -5.11 17.22
CA VAL A 581 -4.18 -4.06 17.52
C VAL A 581 -3.01 -4.67 18.29
N PRO A 582 -1.78 -4.68 17.73
CA PRO A 582 -0.61 -5.16 18.45
C PRO A 582 -0.25 -4.21 19.59
N LYS A 583 0.31 -4.76 20.67
CA LYS A 583 0.61 -3.99 21.88
C LYS A 583 2.00 -4.30 22.41
N PRO A 584 2.66 -3.34 23.09
CA PRO A 584 3.99 -3.56 23.64
C PRO A 584 4.08 -4.81 24.53
N GLU A 585 3.09 -5.06 25.38
CA GLU A 585 3.07 -6.19 26.32
C GLU A 585 2.95 -7.57 25.63
N TYR A 586 2.64 -7.60 24.33
CA TYR A 586 2.63 -8.85 23.56
C TYR A 586 4.05 -9.32 23.26
N PHE A 587 4.97 -8.37 23.06
CA PHE A 587 6.37 -8.66 22.77
C PHE A 587 7.13 -9.12 24.02
N ASP A 588 6.67 -8.76 25.21
CA ASP A 588 7.19 -9.32 26.48
C ASP A 588 6.89 -10.83 26.63
N LYS A 589 5.95 -11.35 25.84
CA LYS A 589 5.53 -12.76 25.84
C LYS A 589 6.08 -13.55 24.66
N VAL A 590 6.90 -12.93 23.82
CA VAL A 590 7.54 -13.60 22.68
C VAL A 590 8.85 -14.20 23.15
N ASP A 591 8.95 -15.52 23.06
CA ASP A 591 10.17 -16.28 23.30
C ASP A 591 10.85 -16.61 21.97
N MET A 592 12.15 -16.30 21.87
CA MET A 592 12.95 -16.49 20.65
C MET A 592 12.97 -17.97 20.23
N ASN A 593 13.23 -18.86 21.17
CA ASN A 593 13.42 -20.29 20.90
C ASN A 593 12.10 -20.93 20.49
N ARG A 594 11.00 -20.60 21.18
CA ARG A 594 9.68 -21.13 20.86
C ARG A 594 9.16 -20.59 19.53
N ALA A 595 9.36 -19.30 19.23
CA ALA A 595 9.01 -18.74 17.92
C ALA A 595 9.78 -19.43 16.77
N LEU A 596 11.08 -19.69 16.98
CA LEU A 596 11.91 -20.44 16.03
C LEU A 596 11.47 -21.90 15.88
N GLU A 597 11.11 -22.56 16.98
CA GLU A 597 10.58 -23.93 16.97
C GLU A 597 9.28 -23.99 16.15
N ILE A 598 8.34 -23.08 16.40
CA ILE A 598 7.09 -22.97 15.62
C ILE A 598 7.40 -22.76 14.13
N TYR A 599 8.34 -21.88 13.80
CA TYR A 599 8.78 -21.70 12.42
C TYR A 599 9.28 -23.02 11.81
N LYS A 600 10.17 -23.75 12.49
CA LYS A 600 10.71 -25.04 12.02
C LYS A 600 9.62 -26.12 11.93
N GLU A 601 8.69 -26.17 12.87
CA GLU A 601 7.55 -27.10 12.83
C GLU A 601 6.65 -26.89 11.60
N ARG A 602 6.51 -25.64 11.13
CA ARG A 602 5.64 -25.27 10.01
C ARG A 602 6.36 -25.26 8.67
N PHE A 603 7.61 -24.81 8.61
CA PHE A 603 8.33 -24.58 7.35
C PHE A 603 9.50 -25.52 7.12
N GLY A 604 10.01 -26.17 8.17
CA GLY A 604 11.10 -27.16 8.08
C GLY A 604 10.67 -28.55 7.61
N ASN A 605 9.41 -28.73 7.22
CA ASN A 605 8.88 -29.97 6.65
C ASN A 605 7.91 -29.63 5.53
N ALA A 606 8.23 -29.97 4.28
CA ALA A 606 7.42 -29.65 3.11
C ALA A 606 6.32 -30.67 2.79
N HIS A 607 6.21 -31.79 3.52
CA HIS A 607 5.29 -32.87 3.18
C HIS A 607 3.83 -32.41 2.98
N GLY A 608 3.19 -32.80 1.88
CA GLY A 608 1.81 -32.43 1.57
C GLY A 608 1.60 -30.96 1.18
N MET A 609 2.67 -30.17 1.03
CA MET A 609 2.58 -28.80 0.55
C MET A 609 2.38 -28.75 -0.97
N ASN A 610 1.43 -27.92 -1.40
CA ASN A 610 1.13 -27.71 -2.81
C ASN A 610 1.76 -26.41 -3.26
N PHE A 611 2.78 -26.49 -4.10
CA PHE A 611 3.45 -25.38 -4.75
C PHE A 611 2.75 -25.06 -6.07
N ALA A 612 2.82 -23.81 -6.49
CA ALA A 612 2.33 -23.34 -7.77
C ALA A 612 3.27 -22.29 -8.37
N PHE A 613 3.51 -22.40 -9.68
CA PHE A 613 4.22 -21.40 -10.47
C PHE A 613 3.28 -20.85 -11.55
N VAL A 614 3.18 -19.53 -11.63
CA VAL A 614 2.43 -18.83 -12.69
C VAL A 614 3.30 -17.73 -13.26
N GLY A 615 3.46 -17.68 -14.59
CA GLY A 615 4.24 -16.64 -15.25
C GLY A 615 5.02 -17.14 -16.47
N SER A 616 6.02 -16.35 -16.85
CA SER A 616 6.88 -16.59 -18.00
C SER A 616 8.06 -17.48 -17.61
N PHE A 617 7.98 -18.78 -17.93
CA PHE A 617 9.09 -19.70 -17.73
C PHE A 617 9.19 -20.76 -18.83
N ASP A 618 10.39 -21.33 -18.94
CA ASP A 618 10.66 -22.52 -19.73
C ASP A 618 10.47 -23.76 -18.84
N GLU A 619 9.53 -24.64 -19.20
CA GLU A 619 9.23 -25.85 -18.44
C GLU A 619 10.44 -26.79 -18.33
N ALA A 620 11.24 -26.91 -19.40
CA ALA A 620 12.42 -27.78 -19.42
C ALA A 620 13.53 -27.27 -18.49
N LYS A 621 13.62 -25.94 -18.29
CA LYS A 621 14.52 -25.32 -17.31
C LYS A 621 13.96 -25.36 -15.89
N LEU A 622 12.64 -25.25 -15.72
CA LEU A 622 12.00 -25.26 -14.41
C LEU A 622 12.04 -26.64 -13.75
N LYS A 623 11.83 -27.73 -14.50
CA LYS A 623 11.82 -29.11 -13.97
C LYS A 623 13.05 -29.46 -13.11
N PRO A 624 14.30 -29.34 -13.61
CA PRO A 624 15.48 -29.68 -12.80
C PRO A 624 15.64 -28.78 -11.57
N LEU A 625 15.25 -27.50 -11.67
CA LEU A 625 15.27 -26.58 -10.52
C LEU A 625 14.23 -26.98 -9.47
N VAL A 626 13.04 -27.42 -9.89
CA VAL A 626 12.01 -27.93 -8.99
C VAL A 626 12.46 -29.22 -8.30
N GLU A 627 13.04 -30.18 -9.03
CA GLU A 627 13.58 -31.40 -8.43
C GLU A 627 14.68 -31.09 -7.41
N LYS A 628 15.57 -30.15 -7.74
CA LYS A 628 16.66 -29.71 -6.86
C LYS A 628 16.15 -29.01 -5.61
N TYR A 629 15.40 -27.92 -5.76
CA TYR A 629 15.09 -27.02 -4.65
C TYR A 629 13.79 -27.35 -3.92
N ILE A 630 12.74 -27.81 -4.60
CA ILE A 630 11.48 -28.21 -3.95
C ILE A 630 11.50 -29.69 -3.62
N GLY A 631 11.95 -30.53 -4.55
CA GLY A 631 12.15 -31.96 -4.34
C GLY A 631 13.20 -32.26 -3.27
N GLY A 632 14.19 -31.37 -3.11
CA GLY A 632 15.21 -31.46 -2.07
C GLY A 632 14.80 -30.90 -0.71
N LEU A 633 13.61 -30.30 -0.55
CA LEU A 633 13.16 -29.82 0.75
C LEU A 633 13.02 -30.98 1.75
N PRO A 634 13.40 -30.77 3.03
CA PRO A 634 13.12 -31.73 4.08
C PRO A 634 11.64 -32.08 4.11
N SER A 635 11.34 -33.38 4.12
CA SER A 635 9.97 -33.85 4.08
C SER A 635 9.83 -35.12 4.89
N VAL A 636 9.13 -35.01 6.01
CA VAL A 636 8.80 -36.14 6.88
C VAL A 636 7.30 -36.34 6.78
N LYS A 637 6.87 -37.55 6.44
CA LYS A 637 5.45 -37.89 6.30
C LYS A 637 4.70 -37.52 7.58
N LYS A 638 3.82 -36.55 7.48
CA LYS A 638 2.98 -36.03 8.58
C LYS A 638 1.69 -35.50 7.98
N ASN A 639 0.56 -35.76 8.63
CA ASN A 639 -0.70 -35.15 8.23
C ASN A 639 -0.78 -33.74 8.82
N PHE A 640 -0.77 -32.72 7.96
CA PHE A 640 -0.92 -31.33 8.37
C PHE A 640 -2.38 -30.90 8.23
N ASN A 641 -2.92 -30.29 9.28
CA ASN A 641 -4.26 -29.74 9.27
C ASN A 641 -4.34 -28.49 10.15
N TYR A 642 -5.42 -27.71 10.01
CA TYR A 642 -5.77 -26.66 10.96
C TYR A 642 -6.56 -27.23 12.15
N LYS A 643 -6.75 -26.44 13.21
CA LYS A 643 -7.57 -26.81 14.36
C LYS A 643 -8.66 -25.75 14.57
N ASP A 644 -9.92 -26.17 14.68
CA ASP A 644 -10.95 -25.27 15.23
C ASP A 644 -10.71 -25.15 16.74
N ASN A 645 -10.35 -23.95 17.19
CA ASN A 645 -10.07 -23.65 18.59
C ASN A 645 -11.32 -23.22 19.37
N GLY A 646 -12.51 -23.28 18.74
CA GLY A 646 -13.79 -22.95 19.36
C GLY A 646 -14.02 -21.45 19.55
N LEU A 647 -13.16 -20.58 18.99
CA LEU A 647 -13.40 -19.14 19.03
C LEU A 647 -14.67 -18.82 18.22
N ARG A 648 -15.67 -18.26 18.90
CA ARG A 648 -16.91 -17.77 18.31
C ARG A 648 -17.21 -16.35 18.80
N PRO A 649 -17.91 -15.53 18.01
CA PRO A 649 -18.40 -14.24 18.45
C PRO A 649 -19.40 -14.36 19.61
N ILE A 650 -19.72 -13.21 20.22
CA ILE A 650 -20.81 -13.11 21.20
C ILE A 650 -22.14 -13.61 20.62
N LYS A 651 -23.02 -14.09 21.50
CA LYS A 651 -24.42 -14.34 21.17
C LYS A 651 -25.26 -13.09 21.37
N GLY A 652 -26.19 -12.84 20.46
CA GLY A 652 -27.11 -11.69 20.57
C GLY A 652 -26.45 -10.35 20.25
N THR A 653 -27.22 -9.28 20.40
CA THR A 653 -26.84 -7.94 19.92
C THR A 653 -26.29 -7.09 21.07
N LYS A 654 -25.23 -6.34 20.80
CA LYS A 654 -24.63 -5.40 21.76
C LYS A 654 -24.35 -4.07 21.09
N THR A 655 -24.60 -2.99 21.82
CA THR A 655 -24.20 -1.63 21.41
C THR A 655 -23.07 -1.15 22.31
N LEU A 656 -22.03 -0.57 21.71
CA LEU A 656 -20.89 0.01 22.41
C LEU A 656 -20.78 1.49 22.04
N ASN A 657 -20.69 2.38 23.04
CA ASN A 657 -20.31 3.78 22.82
C ASN A 657 -18.94 3.99 23.48
N VAL A 658 -17.95 4.41 22.70
CA VAL A 658 -16.62 4.78 23.19
C VAL A 658 -16.46 6.29 23.03
N TYR A 659 -16.17 6.99 24.12
CA TYR A 659 -15.92 8.43 24.12
C TYR A 659 -14.42 8.66 24.19
N LYS A 660 -13.81 8.97 23.05
CA LYS A 660 -12.37 9.21 22.94
C LYS A 660 -12.07 10.13 21.76
N GLY A 661 -11.12 11.05 21.96
CA GLY A 661 -10.62 11.94 20.92
C GLY A 661 -11.18 13.37 20.96
N GLN A 662 -10.36 14.33 20.55
CA GLN A 662 -10.64 15.78 20.59
C GLN A 662 -11.30 16.32 19.32
N ALA A 663 -11.07 15.66 18.18
CA ALA A 663 -11.66 16.10 16.93
C ALA A 663 -13.17 15.88 16.97
N GLU A 664 -13.94 16.79 16.37
CA GLU A 664 -15.37 16.62 16.09
C GLU A 664 -15.57 15.53 15.01
N LYS A 665 -15.17 14.31 15.30
CA LYS A 665 -15.11 13.17 14.37
C LYS A 665 -15.61 11.95 15.09
N SER A 666 -16.37 11.13 14.39
CA SER A 666 -16.96 9.90 14.89
C SER A 666 -16.78 8.78 13.88
N LEU A 667 -16.87 7.56 14.37
CA LEU A 667 -16.75 6.36 13.55
C LEU A 667 -17.78 5.34 14.04
N ILE A 668 -18.68 4.95 13.15
CA ILE A 668 -19.60 3.84 13.39
C ILE A 668 -18.96 2.60 12.79
N LEU A 669 -18.81 1.56 13.60
CA LEU A 669 -18.43 0.22 13.17
C LEU A 669 -19.52 -0.75 13.55
N GLU A 670 -19.94 -1.62 12.64
CA GLU A 670 -20.83 -2.73 12.98
C GLU A 670 -20.22 -4.04 12.48
N ILE A 671 -20.13 -5.03 13.36
CA ILE A 671 -19.71 -6.38 13.00
C ILE A 671 -20.83 -7.36 13.34
N MET A 672 -21.21 -8.20 12.38
CA MET A 672 -22.18 -9.27 12.55
C MET A 672 -21.58 -10.58 12.06
N ASN A 673 -21.91 -11.68 12.72
CA ASN A 673 -21.54 -13.01 12.27
C ASN A 673 -22.72 -13.97 12.26
N VAL A 674 -22.78 -14.82 11.24
CA VAL A 674 -23.77 -15.89 11.12
C VAL A 674 -23.06 -17.18 10.75
N GLU A 675 -23.20 -18.20 11.61
CA GLU A 675 -22.75 -19.55 11.31
C GLU A 675 -23.73 -20.19 10.32
N MET A 676 -23.23 -20.55 9.14
CA MET A 676 -24.06 -21.04 8.04
C MET A 676 -23.19 -21.85 7.06
N PRO A 677 -23.74 -22.91 6.43
CA PRO A 677 -23.00 -23.66 5.44
C PRO A 677 -22.44 -22.80 4.29
N TYR A 678 -21.25 -23.18 3.85
CA TYR A 678 -20.55 -22.62 2.70
C TYR A 678 -21.01 -23.29 1.41
N SER A 679 -21.31 -22.48 0.39
CA SER A 679 -21.36 -22.93 -0.99
C SER A 679 -20.85 -21.81 -1.91
N ASP A 680 -20.25 -22.19 -3.05
CA ASP A 680 -19.75 -21.21 -4.03
C ASP A 680 -20.88 -20.32 -4.58
N ASP A 681 -22.08 -20.88 -4.76
CA ASP A 681 -23.27 -20.13 -5.20
C ASP A 681 -23.73 -19.10 -4.16
N MET A 682 -23.79 -19.48 -2.88
CA MET A 682 -24.15 -18.55 -1.81
C MET A 682 -23.09 -17.46 -1.65
N ALA A 683 -21.80 -17.80 -1.78
CA ALA A 683 -20.71 -16.82 -1.74
C ALA A 683 -20.85 -15.75 -2.82
N LEU A 684 -21.16 -16.14 -4.07
CA LEU A 684 -21.39 -15.20 -5.17
C LEU A 684 -22.58 -14.28 -4.92
N ARG A 685 -23.69 -14.82 -4.38
CA ARG A 685 -24.89 -14.01 -4.06
C ARG A 685 -24.63 -13.03 -2.92
N VAL A 686 -23.87 -13.44 -1.91
CA VAL A 686 -23.49 -12.56 -0.79
C VAL A 686 -22.56 -11.45 -1.24
N GLU A 687 -21.64 -11.75 -2.13
CA GLU A 687 -20.80 -10.73 -2.77
C GLU A 687 -21.68 -9.70 -3.51
N ALA A 688 -22.80 -10.11 -4.11
CA ALA A 688 -23.72 -9.20 -4.78
C ALA A 688 -24.52 -8.37 -3.78
N VAL A 689 -24.91 -8.94 -2.64
CA VAL A 689 -25.53 -8.19 -1.52
C VAL A 689 -24.58 -7.08 -1.05
N LYS A 690 -23.29 -7.42 -0.83
CA LYS A 690 -22.26 -6.47 -0.41
C LYS A 690 -22.15 -5.30 -1.39
N GLU A 691 -21.99 -5.57 -2.68
CA GLU A 691 -21.78 -4.51 -3.68
C GLU A 691 -23.03 -3.65 -3.93
N VAL A 692 -24.22 -4.25 -3.95
CA VAL A 692 -25.47 -3.47 -4.01
C VAL A 692 -25.58 -2.55 -2.81
N LEU A 693 -25.32 -3.05 -1.60
CA LEU A 693 -25.38 -2.23 -0.40
C LEU A 693 -24.35 -1.09 -0.44
N ASN A 694 -23.16 -1.31 -0.97
CA ASN A 694 -22.18 -0.23 -1.16
C ASN A 694 -22.68 0.84 -2.12
N ILE A 695 -23.34 0.49 -3.23
CA ILE A 695 -24.00 1.48 -4.10
C ILE A 695 -25.04 2.29 -3.30
N ARG A 696 -25.89 1.61 -2.53
CA ARG A 696 -26.93 2.26 -1.72
C ARG A 696 -26.38 3.13 -0.60
N ILE A 697 -25.27 2.74 0.01
CA ILE A 697 -24.57 3.55 1.02
C ILE A 697 -24.08 4.85 0.40
N ILE A 698 -23.51 4.82 -0.81
CA ILE A 698 -23.11 6.05 -1.51
C ILE A 698 -24.33 6.91 -1.86
N GLU A 699 -25.34 6.34 -2.51
CA GLU A 699 -26.53 7.09 -2.94
C GLU A 699 -27.31 7.70 -1.75
N GLU A 700 -27.47 6.97 -0.66
CA GLU A 700 -28.31 7.41 0.47
C GLU A 700 -27.52 8.12 1.56
N LEU A 701 -26.39 7.56 2.02
CA LEU A 701 -25.67 8.09 3.17
C LEU A 701 -24.70 9.23 2.79
N ARG A 702 -24.08 9.15 1.61
CA ARG A 702 -23.19 10.21 1.09
C ARG A 702 -23.97 11.28 0.33
N GLU A 703 -24.71 10.92 -0.72
CA GLU A 703 -25.29 11.93 -1.62
C GLU A 703 -26.54 12.60 -1.03
N LYS A 704 -27.50 11.83 -0.50
CA LYS A 704 -28.76 12.38 0.04
C LYS A 704 -28.65 12.89 1.48
N ILE A 705 -28.09 12.09 2.38
CA ILE A 705 -27.99 12.45 3.80
C ILE A 705 -26.79 13.37 4.05
N GLN A 706 -25.76 13.28 3.21
CA GLN A 706 -24.51 14.04 3.35
C GLN A 706 -23.86 13.83 4.73
N GLY A 707 -23.97 12.60 5.24
CA GLY A 707 -23.46 12.24 6.56
C GLY A 707 -22.08 11.59 6.54
N ILE A 708 -21.63 11.14 5.37
CA ILE A 708 -20.31 10.53 5.19
C ILE A 708 -19.68 11.08 3.91
N TYR A 709 -18.35 11.18 3.87
CA TYR A 709 -17.62 11.37 2.61
C TYR A 709 -17.42 10.03 1.86
N GLY A 710 -17.17 8.97 2.62
CA GLY A 710 -17.01 7.60 2.16
C GLY A 710 -17.27 6.62 3.30
N GLY A 711 -17.39 5.34 2.98
CA GLY A 711 -17.78 4.30 3.92
C GLY A 711 -18.39 3.13 3.17
N GLY A 712 -18.70 2.04 3.86
CA GLY A 712 -19.23 0.87 3.20
C GLY A 712 -19.41 -0.34 4.11
N ILE A 713 -19.75 -1.44 3.45
CA ILE A 713 -19.87 -2.77 4.03
C ILE A 713 -18.93 -3.74 3.30
N SER A 714 -18.22 -4.57 4.07
CA SER A 714 -17.58 -5.78 3.60
C SER A 714 -18.30 -7.01 4.16
N ILE A 715 -18.27 -8.11 3.41
CA ILE A 715 -18.84 -9.38 3.87
C ILE A 715 -17.87 -10.50 3.52
N ASP A 716 -17.29 -11.12 4.55
CA ASP A 716 -16.38 -12.26 4.41
C ASP A 716 -17.17 -13.58 4.47
N VAL A 717 -16.86 -14.47 3.55
CA VAL A 717 -17.44 -15.83 3.48
C VAL A 717 -16.37 -16.85 3.83
N ASN A 718 -16.44 -17.38 5.05
CA ASN A 718 -15.41 -18.25 5.61
C ASN A 718 -15.82 -19.72 5.50
N LYS A 719 -14.92 -20.55 4.96
CA LYS A 719 -15.07 -22.02 4.96
C LYS A 719 -14.37 -22.68 6.16
N TYR A 720 -13.28 -22.09 6.62
CA TYR A 720 -12.40 -22.62 7.67
C TYR A 720 -12.09 -21.54 8.72
N PRO A 721 -11.85 -21.90 10.00
CA PRO A 721 -11.90 -23.26 10.54
C PRO A 721 -13.33 -23.78 10.76
N TYR A 722 -14.32 -22.90 10.71
CA TYR A 722 -15.75 -23.21 10.68
C TYR A 722 -16.47 -22.31 9.67
N GLN A 723 -17.62 -22.77 9.18
CA GLN A 723 -18.34 -22.10 8.09
C GLN A 723 -19.19 -20.96 8.62
N ASN A 724 -18.89 -19.72 8.20
CA ASN A 724 -19.61 -18.54 8.67
C ASN A 724 -19.53 -17.39 7.67
N TYR A 725 -20.44 -16.44 7.83
CA TYR A 725 -20.48 -15.17 7.10
C TYR A 725 -20.28 -14.06 8.12
N SER A 726 -19.37 -13.13 7.85
CA SER A 726 -19.10 -12.00 8.73
C SER A 726 -19.26 -10.71 7.96
N SER A 727 -20.18 -9.83 8.35
CA SER A 727 -20.28 -8.49 7.77
C SER A 727 -19.58 -7.47 8.65
N PHE A 728 -18.88 -6.53 8.05
CA PHE A 728 -18.25 -5.39 8.72
C PHE A 728 -18.65 -4.10 8.01
N ILE A 729 -19.28 -3.19 8.75
CA ILE A 729 -19.71 -1.88 8.28
C ILE A 729 -18.80 -0.83 8.90
N GLN A 730 -18.37 0.15 8.10
CA GLN A 730 -17.59 1.28 8.54
C GLN A 730 -18.14 2.58 7.96
N LEU A 731 -18.60 3.48 8.85
CA LEU A 731 -19.16 4.79 8.49
C LEU A 731 -18.46 5.88 9.32
N PRO A 732 -17.39 6.50 8.81
CA PRO A 732 -16.82 7.72 9.37
C PRO A 732 -17.78 8.90 9.19
N THR A 733 -17.98 9.72 10.23
CA THR A 733 -19.03 10.76 10.24
C THR A 733 -18.75 11.87 11.27
N GLY A 734 -19.46 13.00 11.19
CA GLY A 734 -19.67 13.92 12.31
C GLY A 734 -20.54 13.33 13.44
N PRO A 735 -20.36 13.78 14.70
CA PRO A 735 -21.10 13.25 15.86
C PRO A 735 -22.61 13.54 15.84
N ASP A 736 -23.04 14.58 15.13
CA ASP A 736 -24.43 15.00 14.95
C ASP A 736 -25.22 14.09 13.99
N LYS A 737 -24.53 13.38 13.10
CA LYS A 737 -25.15 12.52 12.08
C LYS A 737 -25.25 11.05 12.47
N ILE A 738 -24.71 10.65 13.64
CA ILE A 738 -24.61 9.24 14.04
C ILE A 738 -25.96 8.52 14.00
N ASP A 739 -26.98 9.05 14.68
CA ASP A 739 -28.29 8.38 14.77
C ASP A 739 -29.01 8.34 13.42
N THR A 740 -28.81 9.39 12.61
CA THR A 740 -29.33 9.45 11.24
C THR A 740 -28.71 8.35 10.38
N LEU A 741 -27.39 8.19 10.43
CA LEU A 741 -26.69 7.16 9.65
C LEU A 741 -26.98 5.74 10.13
N LEU A 742 -27.06 5.51 11.45
CA LEU A 742 -27.48 4.21 11.99
C LEU A 742 -28.88 3.84 11.51
N LYS A 743 -29.83 4.78 11.53
CA LYS A 743 -31.19 4.55 11.03
C LYS A 743 -31.20 4.29 9.52
N ALA A 744 -30.46 5.08 8.75
CA ALA A 744 -30.37 4.94 7.30
C ALA A 744 -29.74 3.60 6.89
N MET A 745 -28.63 3.21 7.52
CA MET A 745 -27.96 1.93 7.23
C MET A 745 -28.88 0.74 7.56
N ASN A 746 -29.55 0.76 8.72
CA ASN A 746 -30.52 -0.27 9.06
C ASN A 746 -31.69 -0.30 8.07
N SER A 747 -32.15 0.87 7.59
CA SER A 747 -33.19 0.96 6.56
C SER A 747 -32.76 0.31 5.25
N GLU A 748 -31.53 0.53 4.79
CA GLU A 748 -31.02 -0.12 3.57
C GLU A 748 -30.88 -1.64 3.74
N ILE A 749 -30.40 -2.11 4.89
CA ILE A 749 -30.35 -3.56 5.21
C ILE A 749 -31.75 -4.18 5.21
N GLU A 750 -32.73 -3.55 5.88
CA GLU A 750 -34.10 -4.07 5.91
C GLU A 750 -34.77 -3.97 4.53
N SER A 751 -34.49 -2.92 3.76
CA SER A 751 -35.00 -2.76 2.40
C SER A 751 -34.52 -3.90 1.49
N ILE A 752 -33.23 -4.23 1.49
CA ILE A 752 -32.72 -5.32 0.65
C ILE A 752 -33.23 -6.69 1.10
N LYS A 753 -33.51 -6.90 2.40
CA LYS A 753 -34.17 -8.13 2.89
C LYS A 753 -35.62 -8.24 2.43
N LEU A 754 -36.38 -7.14 2.50
CA LEU A 754 -37.83 -7.13 2.23
C LEU A 754 -38.17 -7.04 0.75
N LYS A 755 -37.43 -6.24 -0.01
CA LYS A 755 -37.72 -5.90 -1.41
C LYS A 755 -36.69 -6.45 -2.40
N GLY A 756 -35.48 -6.76 -1.94
CA GLY A 756 -34.35 -7.05 -2.81
C GLY A 756 -33.73 -5.78 -3.41
N PRO A 757 -32.63 -5.92 -4.17
CA PRO A 757 -32.04 -4.81 -4.91
C PRO A 757 -32.97 -4.33 -6.04
N SER A 758 -32.82 -3.07 -6.45
CA SER A 758 -33.35 -2.64 -7.75
C SER A 758 -32.66 -3.41 -8.87
N LYS A 759 -33.36 -3.61 -9.99
CA LYS A 759 -32.76 -4.24 -11.17
C LYS A 759 -31.54 -3.44 -11.65
N GLU A 760 -31.65 -2.12 -11.68
CA GLU A 760 -30.57 -1.21 -12.09
C GLU A 760 -29.31 -1.41 -11.25
N ASN A 761 -29.41 -1.45 -9.92
CA ASN A 761 -28.23 -1.60 -9.07
C ASN A 761 -27.59 -2.98 -9.23
N LEU A 762 -28.39 -4.04 -9.39
CA LEU A 762 -27.85 -5.35 -9.69
C LEU A 762 -27.16 -5.39 -11.06
N ASP A 763 -27.73 -4.75 -12.08
CA ASP A 763 -27.12 -4.69 -13.42
C ASP A 763 -25.78 -3.95 -13.40
N LYS A 764 -25.67 -2.82 -12.65
CA LYS A 764 -24.40 -2.10 -12.44
C LYS A 764 -23.33 -3.01 -11.82
N VAL A 765 -23.67 -3.73 -10.75
CA VAL A 765 -22.77 -4.69 -10.09
C VAL A 765 -22.31 -5.77 -11.07
N LYS A 766 -23.24 -6.38 -11.81
CA LYS A 766 -22.93 -7.43 -12.78
C LYS A 766 -21.96 -6.92 -13.86
N MET A 767 -22.21 -5.74 -14.40
CA MET A 767 -21.35 -5.14 -15.42
C MET A 767 -19.95 -4.86 -14.87
N GLN A 768 -19.83 -4.23 -13.71
CA GLN A 768 -18.54 -3.96 -13.08
C GLN A 768 -17.74 -5.24 -12.84
N TRP A 769 -18.38 -6.30 -12.35
CA TRP A 769 -17.72 -7.59 -12.11
C TRP A 769 -17.25 -8.26 -13.39
N ILE A 770 -18.04 -8.20 -14.45
CA ILE A 770 -17.67 -8.78 -15.75
C ILE A 770 -16.43 -8.06 -16.30
N GLU A 771 -16.40 -6.73 -16.27
CA GLU A 771 -15.23 -5.96 -16.73
C GLU A 771 -14.00 -6.22 -15.86
N SER A 772 -14.15 -6.16 -14.53
CA SER A 772 -13.07 -6.47 -13.60
C SER A 772 -12.53 -7.90 -13.80
N ARG A 773 -13.42 -8.87 -14.06
CA ARG A 773 -13.03 -10.26 -14.32
C ARG A 773 -12.21 -10.40 -15.59
N ARG A 774 -12.55 -9.69 -16.67
CA ARG A 774 -11.81 -9.74 -17.93
C ARG A 774 -10.35 -9.32 -17.73
N THR A 775 -10.12 -8.26 -16.97
CA THR A 775 -8.77 -7.81 -16.59
C THR A 775 -8.08 -8.80 -15.67
N ALA A 776 -8.75 -9.25 -14.60
CA ALA A 776 -8.19 -10.17 -13.61
C ALA A 776 -7.73 -11.52 -14.22
N MET A 777 -8.41 -12.00 -15.26
CA MET A 777 -8.04 -13.25 -15.95
C MET A 777 -6.75 -13.15 -16.76
N LYS A 778 -6.24 -11.94 -17.00
CA LYS A 778 -4.94 -11.64 -17.62
C LYS A 778 -3.85 -11.30 -16.60
N GLN A 779 -4.02 -11.68 -15.33
CA GLN A 779 -3.05 -11.42 -14.25
C GLN A 779 -2.54 -12.72 -13.63
N ASN A 780 -1.21 -12.81 -13.44
CA ASN A 780 -0.57 -14.00 -12.87
C ASN A 780 -1.10 -14.32 -11.45
N GLY A 781 -1.29 -13.29 -10.62
CA GLY A 781 -1.76 -13.44 -9.24
C GLY A 781 -3.15 -14.08 -9.12
N THR A 782 -4.08 -13.77 -10.03
CA THR A 782 -5.43 -14.35 -10.05
C THR A 782 -5.37 -15.87 -10.24
N TRP A 783 -4.56 -16.33 -11.18
CA TRP A 783 -4.38 -17.75 -11.44
C TRP A 783 -3.60 -18.45 -10.33
N LEU A 784 -2.56 -17.81 -9.79
CA LEU A 784 -1.78 -18.37 -8.68
C LEU A 784 -2.68 -18.61 -7.46
N ASN A 785 -3.48 -17.61 -7.07
CA ASN A 785 -4.40 -17.73 -5.95
C ASN A 785 -5.46 -18.83 -6.20
N TYR A 786 -6.01 -18.90 -7.41
CA TYR A 786 -6.98 -19.95 -7.76
C TYR A 786 -6.37 -21.36 -7.68
N ILE A 787 -5.17 -21.57 -8.22
CA ILE A 787 -4.49 -22.88 -8.17
C ILE A 787 -4.23 -23.30 -6.71
N LEU A 788 -3.73 -22.39 -5.88
CA LEU A 788 -3.44 -22.69 -4.47
C LEU A 788 -4.69 -22.99 -3.65
N THR A 789 -5.77 -22.22 -3.86
CA THR A 789 -7.03 -22.41 -3.11
C THR A 789 -7.83 -23.60 -3.63
N SER A 790 -7.87 -23.87 -4.94
CA SER A 790 -8.62 -25.00 -5.51
C SER A 790 -8.14 -26.36 -4.99
N LYS A 791 -6.82 -26.55 -4.82
CA LYS A 791 -6.23 -27.78 -4.27
C LYS A 791 -6.63 -28.05 -2.81
N LEU A 792 -6.85 -27.00 -2.01
CA LEU A 792 -7.19 -27.15 -0.59
C LEU A 792 -8.70 -27.12 -0.34
N GLU A 793 -9.42 -26.27 -1.07
CA GLU A 793 -10.82 -25.95 -0.78
C GLU A 793 -11.80 -26.62 -1.76
N ASN A 794 -11.32 -27.35 -2.76
CA ASN A 794 -12.13 -27.97 -3.82
C ASN A 794 -13.06 -26.95 -4.53
N LYS A 795 -12.47 -25.84 -4.99
CA LYS A 795 -13.19 -24.75 -5.66
C LYS A 795 -13.82 -25.20 -6.98
N ASN A 796 -14.99 -24.66 -7.30
CA ASN A 796 -15.63 -24.91 -8.59
C ASN A 796 -14.84 -24.31 -9.78
N VAL A 797 -14.32 -25.17 -10.65
CA VAL A 797 -13.60 -24.81 -11.88
C VAL A 797 -14.50 -24.13 -12.91
N ASP A 798 -15.76 -24.57 -13.04
CA ASP A 798 -16.72 -23.94 -13.98
C ASP A 798 -17.01 -22.51 -13.58
N LEU A 799 -17.17 -22.24 -12.27
CA LEU A 799 -17.36 -20.87 -11.77
C LEU A 799 -16.16 -19.97 -12.05
N PHE A 800 -14.93 -20.50 -11.96
CA PHE A 800 -13.74 -19.72 -12.24
C PHE A 800 -13.60 -19.41 -13.74
N LEU A 801 -13.72 -20.43 -14.61
CA LEU A 801 -13.52 -20.24 -16.06
C LEU A 801 -14.70 -19.53 -16.73
N ASN A 802 -15.92 -19.83 -16.28
CA ASN A 802 -17.17 -19.33 -16.86
C ASN A 802 -17.89 -18.35 -15.91
N TYR A 803 -17.15 -17.50 -15.21
CA TYR A 803 -17.68 -16.59 -14.19
C TYR A 803 -18.87 -15.74 -14.68
N GLU A 804 -18.79 -15.22 -15.90
CA GLU A 804 -19.85 -14.41 -16.52
C GLU A 804 -21.20 -15.14 -16.59
N LYS A 805 -21.22 -16.45 -16.85
CA LYS A 805 -22.44 -17.27 -16.83
C LYS A 805 -23.13 -17.22 -15.46
N TYR A 806 -22.34 -17.31 -14.39
CA TYR A 806 -22.87 -17.31 -13.02
C TYR A 806 -23.30 -15.91 -12.58
N VAL A 807 -22.55 -14.88 -12.95
CA VAL A 807 -22.94 -13.48 -12.71
C VAL A 807 -24.25 -13.15 -13.45
N ASN A 808 -24.37 -13.56 -14.71
CA ASN A 808 -25.58 -13.34 -15.50
C ASN A 808 -26.81 -14.05 -14.95
N ALA A 809 -26.63 -15.18 -14.28
CA ALA A 809 -27.71 -15.92 -13.61
C ALA A 809 -28.22 -15.27 -12.31
N LEU A 810 -27.52 -14.26 -11.76
CA LEU A 810 -28.00 -13.54 -10.59
C LEU A 810 -29.29 -12.78 -10.91
N THR A 811 -30.29 -12.98 -10.05
CA THR A 811 -31.59 -12.28 -10.06
C THR A 811 -31.76 -11.44 -8.80
N THR A 812 -32.62 -10.42 -8.85
CA THR A 812 -32.97 -9.62 -7.67
C THR A 812 -33.49 -10.49 -6.51
N GLN A 813 -34.30 -11.51 -6.83
CA GLN A 813 -34.78 -12.49 -5.85
C GLN A 813 -33.63 -13.28 -5.21
N SER A 814 -32.66 -13.75 -5.99
CA SER A 814 -31.53 -14.53 -5.47
C SER A 814 -30.66 -13.73 -4.50
N VAL A 815 -30.48 -12.43 -4.75
CA VAL A 815 -29.75 -11.50 -3.89
C VAL A 815 -30.56 -11.18 -2.64
N GLN A 816 -31.87 -10.98 -2.78
CA GLN A 816 -32.79 -10.81 -1.65
C GLN A 816 -32.73 -12.01 -0.69
N ASP A 817 -32.80 -13.23 -1.24
CA ASP A 817 -32.77 -14.45 -0.44
C ASP A 817 -31.44 -14.64 0.28
N ALA A 818 -30.34 -14.22 -0.34
CA ALA A 818 -29.03 -14.19 0.31
C ALA A 818 -28.98 -13.16 1.44
N ALA A 819 -29.50 -11.94 1.20
CA ALA A 819 -29.58 -10.88 2.20
C ALA A 819 -30.38 -11.32 3.43
N LYS A 820 -31.53 -11.99 3.23
CA LYS A 820 -32.34 -12.55 4.32
C LYS A 820 -31.54 -13.51 5.20
N LYS A 821 -30.65 -14.33 4.62
CA LYS A 821 -29.85 -15.31 5.36
C LYS A 821 -28.66 -14.71 6.09
N ILE A 822 -27.92 -13.78 5.46
CA ILE A 822 -26.72 -13.21 6.11
C ILE A 822 -27.08 -12.20 7.19
N PHE A 823 -28.25 -11.56 7.10
CA PHE A 823 -28.76 -10.62 8.10
C PHE A 823 -29.88 -11.21 8.97
N SER A 824 -29.99 -12.55 9.06
CA SER A 824 -30.91 -13.23 10.00
C SER A 824 -30.31 -13.45 11.39
N GLY A 825 -28.99 -13.33 11.53
CA GLY A 825 -28.31 -13.58 12.80
C GLY A 825 -28.38 -12.39 13.75
N ASN A 826 -28.37 -12.70 15.06
CA ASN A 826 -28.39 -11.67 16.09
C ASN A 826 -27.02 -11.41 16.72
N ASN A 827 -25.96 -12.15 16.34
CA ASN A 827 -24.60 -12.03 16.88
C ASN A 827 -23.92 -10.78 16.29
N LYS A 828 -24.24 -9.63 16.88
CA LYS A 828 -23.96 -8.32 16.30
C LYS A 828 -23.42 -7.36 17.35
N VAL A 829 -22.34 -6.65 17.02
CA VAL A 829 -21.86 -5.52 17.82
C VAL A 829 -21.92 -4.28 16.95
N THR A 830 -22.76 -3.32 17.35
CA THR A 830 -22.74 -1.95 16.80
C THR A 830 -21.94 -1.09 17.75
N ALA A 831 -20.84 -0.52 17.28
CA ALA A 831 -19.93 0.29 18.07
C ALA A 831 -19.85 1.70 17.47
N VAL A 832 -19.82 2.71 18.34
CA VAL A 832 -19.75 4.11 17.96
C VAL A 832 -18.63 4.78 18.74
N LEU A 833 -17.63 5.28 18.02
CA LEU A 833 -16.65 6.22 18.55
C LEU A 833 -17.25 7.63 18.51
N ARG A 834 -17.25 8.29 19.66
CA ARG A 834 -17.71 9.66 19.87
C ARG A 834 -16.55 10.50 20.40
N PRO A 835 -16.52 11.82 20.14
CA PRO A 835 -15.56 12.71 20.79
C PRO A 835 -15.66 12.63 22.32
N GLU A 836 -14.56 12.91 23.01
CA GLU A 836 -14.57 13.11 24.46
C GLU A 836 -15.56 14.21 24.83
N LYS A 837 -16.39 13.96 25.85
CA LYS A 837 -17.24 15.02 26.41
C LYS A 837 -16.32 16.07 27.03
N LYS A 838 -16.44 17.32 26.57
CA LYS A 838 -15.75 18.48 27.16
C LYS A 838 -16.34 18.84 28.52
#